data_AF-A0A7G3G5G5-F1
#
_entry.id   AF-A0A7G3G5G5-F1
#
_cell.length_a   1.000
_cell.length_b   1.000
_cell.length_c   1.000
_cell.angle_alpha   90.00
_cell.angle_beta   90.00
_cell.angle_gamma   90.00
#
_symmetry.space_group_name_H-M   'P 1'
#
loop_
_entity.id
_entity.type
_entity.pdbx_description
1 polymer ?
#
loop_
_entity_poly.entity_id
_entity_poly.type
_entity_poly.pdbx_seq_one_letter_code
_entity_poly.pdbx_strand_id
1 'polypeptide(L)'
;MNHDRLQCYGIYLSSLCLILSACGGGSDGESVSAVSVVSAPPSVIVPTRTPVLLPGSIPEVLSGAATPNPAAGPPSLGDLLISEVSSNYQDGKGAWLEIYNSSTQDISLDGVSVRAAGASWQVTMESFYLPNREIKAGAYLLVAGKIPRETRLNTRQIVYVGNVTSTPYWDDNGAVELVNDGVTLDFVRFGNSLAAPLSASAWSGSNVAAMPLSYGHALVRRGEMKVNSHSKQDWALVPFATPAGPNDVAETAVDHDKDGIPDSAEVAGGTFTGLDYYAMGARVGQPDIFIQIDHMKSTDPGILPTKEAMQKVVDAFKARNISVHFDSGTLYSDEFNPAMFNLGGSLVSINNKVGYHRCIGLDDQLDCASIYDYKDQSMDIRRKQVFHYLLMANSLNKDGQFSHSGFAELFGNDMVVTLGDWALNTDSVNEQNVLINFQAATIMHELGHNLGLDHGGDEVLNNKPNYYSTMNYLYQLMGLGSNPKILSAVERYFFAKEANGFGWDDLCKLEAGPCSRDFRIDYSDGSGDDLNESNLNELAMIGRGSLGIYADWNLDGQLNQLRYALDLNNDGNKTFLCDYNDWGNLTLAFARVAKGNSGASMKGSINVAAVNPILNDKQRWSVEKAPSASFMSAVHRVH
;
A
#
# COMPACT_ATOMS: atom_id res chain seq x y z
N MET A 1 -28.76 8.52 -29.90
CA MET A 1 -30.13 9.06 -29.78
C MET A 1 -30.57 8.85 -28.33
N ASN A 2 -31.07 9.93 -27.73
CA ASN A 2 -31.42 10.09 -26.32
C ASN A 2 -32.45 9.10 -25.79
N HIS A 3 -32.46 8.94 -24.45
CA HIS A 3 -33.57 8.82 -23.49
C HIS A 3 -33.03 8.02 -22.28
N ASP A 4 -33.08 8.43 -21.00
CA ASP A 4 -34.07 9.25 -20.32
C ASP A 4 -33.53 10.06 -19.12
N ARG A 5 -34.24 11.17 -18.88
CA ARG A 5 -34.16 12.10 -17.75
C ARG A 5 -35.08 11.64 -16.61
N LEU A 6 -34.69 11.91 -15.37
CA LEU A 6 -35.62 12.13 -14.27
C LEU A 6 -35.36 13.53 -13.68
N GLN A 7 -36.38 14.39 -13.77
CA GLN A 7 -36.45 15.73 -13.20
C GLN A 7 -36.97 15.65 -11.76
N CYS A 8 -36.34 16.36 -10.83
CA CYS A 8 -37.00 16.87 -9.64
C CYS A 8 -36.95 18.40 -9.66
N TYR A 9 -38.11 19.03 -9.63
CA TYR A 9 -38.29 20.47 -9.46
C TYR A 9 -38.13 20.84 -7.98
N GLY A 10 -37.34 21.89 -7.71
CA GLY A 10 -37.22 22.53 -6.41
C GLY A 10 -36.86 24.00 -6.59
N ILE A 11 -37.69 24.86 -6.02
CA ILE A 11 -37.75 26.32 -6.20
C ILE A 11 -36.48 26.99 -5.65
N TYR A 12 -35.76 27.77 -6.48
CA TYR A 12 -34.64 28.60 -6.03
C TYR A 12 -35.14 29.95 -5.50
N LEU A 13 -35.10 30.12 -4.18
CA LEU A 13 -34.99 31.42 -3.54
C LEU A 13 -33.51 31.81 -3.52
N SER A 14 -33.20 32.92 -4.18
CA SER A 14 -31.88 33.54 -4.20
C SER A 14 -31.49 34.04 -2.82
N SER A 15 -30.45 33.45 -2.24
CA SER A 15 -29.67 34.04 -1.15
C SER A 15 -28.21 34.05 -1.57
N LEU A 16 -27.72 35.27 -1.78
CA LEU A 16 -26.34 35.59 -2.10
C LEU A 16 -25.47 35.18 -0.90
N CYS A 17 -24.71 34.09 -1.01
CA CYS A 17 -23.71 33.71 -0.03
C CYS A 17 -22.35 33.73 -0.72
N LEU A 18 -21.57 34.79 -0.47
CA LEU A 18 -20.14 34.80 -0.74
C LEU A 18 -19.50 33.71 0.13
N ILE A 19 -19.07 32.62 -0.48
CA ILE A 19 -18.26 31.60 0.19
C ILE A 19 -16.79 31.96 -0.07
N LEU A 20 -16.16 32.59 0.92
CA LEU A 20 -14.71 32.62 1.04
C LEU A 20 -14.26 31.20 1.43
N SER A 21 -13.61 30.51 0.50
CA SER A 21 -12.78 29.35 0.83
C SER A 21 -11.51 29.88 1.50
N ALA A 22 -11.32 29.57 2.77
CA ALA A 22 -10.13 29.94 3.52
C ALA A 22 -9.24 28.69 3.65
N CYS A 23 -8.06 28.74 3.06
CA CYS A 23 -7.00 27.77 3.22
C CYS A 23 -6.28 28.06 4.55
N GLY A 24 -6.14 27.06 5.42
CA GLY A 24 -5.48 27.24 6.72
C GLY A 24 -4.90 25.94 7.26
N GLY A 25 -3.57 25.86 7.32
CA GLY A 25 -2.82 24.88 8.10
C GLY A 25 -1.74 25.61 8.91
N GLY A 26 -1.86 25.61 10.24
CA GLY A 26 -0.94 26.26 11.16
C GLY A 26 0.12 25.29 11.68
N SER A 27 1.36 25.78 11.81
CA SER A 27 2.51 25.09 12.40
C SER A 27 2.78 25.61 13.82
N ASP A 28 2.98 24.71 14.78
CA ASP A 28 3.64 25.03 16.06
C ASP A 28 4.74 23.99 16.33
N GLY A 29 5.94 24.47 16.67
CA GLY A 29 7.11 23.65 16.97
C GLY A 29 7.55 23.84 18.42
N GLU A 30 7.97 22.75 19.06
CA GLU A 30 8.68 22.79 20.35
C GLU A 30 9.87 21.82 20.36
N SER A 31 10.99 22.32 20.89
CA SER A 31 12.29 21.65 21.02
C SER A 31 12.37 20.82 22.30
N VAL A 32 12.97 19.62 22.26
CA VAL A 32 13.27 18.81 23.46
C VAL A 32 14.75 18.43 23.50
N SER A 33 15.31 18.51 24.71
CA SER A 33 16.73 18.34 25.05
C SER A 33 17.16 16.87 25.17
N ALA A 34 18.42 16.61 24.81
CA ALA A 34 19.06 15.30 24.79
C ALA A 34 19.38 14.73 26.18
N VAL A 35 19.17 13.41 26.36
CA VAL A 35 19.70 12.62 27.48
C VAL A 35 20.45 11.40 26.92
N SER A 36 21.70 11.24 27.35
CA SER A 36 22.63 10.16 26.98
C SER A 36 22.36 8.87 27.76
N VAL A 37 22.31 7.72 27.08
CA VAL A 37 22.31 6.39 27.73
C VAL A 37 23.41 5.50 27.15
N VAL A 38 24.08 4.79 28.06
CA VAL A 38 25.30 4.00 27.91
C VAL A 38 25.04 2.65 27.24
N SER A 39 25.95 2.23 26.36
CA SER A 39 25.91 1.00 25.57
C SER A 39 26.41 -0.25 26.33
N ALA A 40 25.77 -1.39 26.06
CA ALA A 40 26.30 -2.74 26.34
C ALA A 40 26.47 -3.51 25.01
N PRO A 41 27.45 -4.42 24.89
CA PRO A 41 27.88 -4.96 23.60
C PRO A 41 26.92 -6.02 23.05
N PRO A 42 26.81 -6.17 21.71
CA PRO A 42 25.84 -7.04 21.07
C PRO A 42 26.25 -8.52 21.11
N SER A 43 25.32 -9.38 21.50
CA SER A 43 25.40 -10.82 21.24
C SER A 43 24.94 -11.09 19.80
N VAL A 44 25.83 -11.63 18.99
CA VAL A 44 25.58 -12.00 17.60
C VAL A 44 24.71 -13.26 17.56
N ILE A 45 23.47 -13.15 17.09
CA ILE A 45 22.63 -14.30 16.71
C ILE A 45 22.01 -14.02 15.34
N VAL A 46 22.12 -15.02 14.47
CA VAL A 46 21.74 -15.02 13.05
C VAL A 46 20.21 -14.97 12.89
N PRO A 47 19.65 -14.05 12.08
CA PRO A 47 18.20 -13.97 11.82
C PRO A 47 17.66 -15.18 11.04
N THR A 48 16.45 -15.61 11.37
CA THR A 48 15.75 -16.71 10.68
C THR A 48 15.02 -16.15 9.46
N ARG A 49 15.28 -16.74 8.28
CA ARG A 49 14.73 -16.36 6.98
C ARG A 49 13.21 -16.57 6.90
N THR A 50 12.53 -15.80 6.05
CA THR A 50 11.29 -16.22 5.36
C THR A 50 11.46 -17.67 4.85
N PRO A 51 10.46 -18.57 4.97
CA PRO A 51 10.64 -19.99 4.65
C PRO A 51 11.20 -20.19 3.24
N VAL A 52 12.35 -20.86 3.16
CA VAL A 52 12.95 -21.31 1.90
C VAL A 52 12.01 -22.34 1.25
N LEU A 53 11.51 -22.04 0.05
CA LEU A 53 11.01 -23.08 -0.86
C LEU A 53 12.21 -23.94 -1.28
N LEU A 54 12.31 -25.17 -0.76
CA LEU A 54 13.32 -26.14 -1.16
C LEU A 54 13.08 -26.64 -2.61
N PRO A 55 14.06 -26.54 -3.53
CA PRO A 55 14.19 -27.49 -4.62
C PRO A 55 15.02 -28.69 -4.13
N GLY A 56 14.50 -29.91 -4.33
CA GLY A 56 15.10 -31.12 -3.79
C GLY A 56 16.49 -31.46 -4.34
N SER A 57 17.36 -31.97 -3.46
CA SER A 57 18.07 -33.27 -3.56
C SER A 57 19.13 -33.38 -2.44
N ILE A 58 19.24 -34.59 -1.89
CA ILE A 58 20.07 -34.99 -0.73
C ILE A 58 21.56 -35.05 -1.14
N PRO A 59 22.51 -34.81 -0.20
CA PRO A 59 23.42 -35.89 0.21
C PRO A 59 23.60 -36.07 1.74
N GLU A 60 24.03 -37.29 2.10
CA GLU A 60 24.19 -37.93 3.41
C GLU A 60 25.33 -37.41 4.34
N VAL A 61 25.03 -37.41 5.65
CA VAL A 61 25.79 -37.92 6.84
C VAL A 61 27.05 -37.14 7.31
N LEU A 62 27.10 -36.66 8.58
CA LEU A 62 27.61 -37.41 9.77
C LEU A 62 27.07 -36.90 11.13
N SER A 63 27.09 -37.84 12.08
CA SER A 63 26.34 -37.98 13.33
C SER A 63 26.78 -37.17 14.56
N GLY A 64 25.79 -36.80 15.39
CA GLY A 64 25.92 -36.63 16.85
C GLY A 64 24.63 -37.12 17.51
N ALA A 65 24.72 -38.12 18.40
CA ALA A 65 23.58 -38.88 18.91
C ALA A 65 22.63 -38.03 19.79
N ALA A 66 21.37 -37.90 19.37
CA ALA A 66 20.26 -37.47 20.21
C ALA A 66 19.42 -38.68 20.62
N THR A 67 19.07 -38.75 21.90
CA THR A 67 18.16 -39.73 22.51
C THR A 67 16.84 -39.83 21.75
N PRO A 68 16.26 -41.03 21.55
CA PRO A 68 15.03 -41.18 20.78
C PRO A 68 13.86 -40.52 21.51
N ASN A 69 13.25 -39.53 20.85
CA ASN A 69 11.95 -38.99 21.24
C ASN A 69 10.89 -40.10 21.01
N PRO A 70 9.90 -40.30 21.90
CA PRO A 70 8.86 -41.30 21.71
C PRO A 70 8.14 -41.09 20.37
N ALA A 71 7.79 -42.19 19.68
CA ALA A 71 7.02 -42.13 18.44
C ALA A 71 5.70 -41.39 18.66
N ALA A 72 5.45 -40.37 17.83
CA ALA A 72 4.21 -39.59 17.86
C ALA A 72 3.01 -40.49 17.55
N GLY A 73 1.95 -40.37 18.35
CA GLY A 73 0.65 -41.02 18.09
C GLY A 73 0.00 -40.49 16.81
N PRO A 74 -1.06 -41.14 16.30
CA PRO A 74 -1.76 -40.70 15.09
C PRO A 74 -2.34 -39.28 15.25
N PRO A 75 -2.45 -38.49 14.16
CA PRO A 75 -2.98 -37.13 14.23
C PRO A 75 -4.43 -37.15 14.69
N SER A 76 -4.76 -36.32 15.67
CA SER A 76 -6.14 -36.09 16.10
C SER A 76 -6.64 -34.81 15.44
N LEU A 77 -7.85 -34.83 14.86
CA LEU A 77 -8.52 -33.59 14.43
C LEU A 77 -8.71 -32.60 15.60
N GLY A 78 -8.63 -33.06 16.85
CA GLY A 78 -8.62 -32.21 18.05
C GLY A 78 -7.38 -31.33 18.20
N ASP A 79 -6.35 -31.50 17.36
CA ASP A 79 -5.16 -30.65 17.32
C ASP A 79 -5.34 -29.43 16.38
N LEU A 80 -6.48 -29.32 15.68
CA LEU A 80 -6.85 -28.10 14.95
C LEU A 80 -7.47 -27.08 15.91
N LEU A 81 -6.87 -25.91 15.98
CA LEU A 81 -7.30 -24.81 16.84
C LEU A 81 -7.67 -23.59 16.00
N ILE A 82 -8.64 -22.83 16.46
CA ILE A 82 -8.81 -21.44 16.04
C ILE A 82 -7.72 -20.65 16.78
N SER A 83 -6.79 -20.07 16.04
CA SER A 83 -5.69 -19.26 16.58
C SER A 83 -6.07 -17.79 16.68
N GLU A 84 -6.85 -17.30 15.72
CA GLU A 84 -7.20 -15.89 15.61
C GLU A 84 -8.58 -15.69 14.98
N VAL A 85 -9.30 -14.66 15.44
CA VAL A 85 -10.58 -14.20 14.87
C VAL A 85 -10.50 -12.70 14.68
N SER A 86 -10.65 -12.24 13.44
CA SER A 86 -10.50 -10.83 13.09
C SER A 86 -11.64 -9.97 13.65
N SER A 87 -11.35 -8.72 13.98
CA SER A 87 -12.38 -7.70 14.06
C SER A 87 -12.98 -7.44 12.69
N ASN A 88 -14.17 -6.86 12.66
CA ASN A 88 -14.90 -6.61 11.43
C ASN A 88 -15.61 -5.26 11.48
N TYR A 89 -15.79 -4.64 10.32
CA TYR A 89 -16.56 -3.41 10.18
C TYR A 89 -17.97 -3.73 9.66
N GLN A 90 -18.93 -2.85 9.91
CA GLN A 90 -20.34 -3.06 9.55
C GLN A 90 -20.64 -2.86 8.04
N ASP A 91 -19.63 -2.95 7.16
CA ASP A 91 -19.74 -2.73 5.71
C ASP A 91 -20.04 -4.00 4.89
N GLY A 92 -19.99 -5.17 5.52
CA GLY A 92 -20.22 -6.45 4.85
C GLY A 92 -19.06 -6.94 3.98
N LYS A 93 -17.84 -6.37 4.09
CA LYS A 93 -16.64 -6.82 3.35
C LYS A 93 -15.96 -8.06 3.96
N GLY A 94 -16.69 -8.81 4.78
CA GLY A 94 -16.33 -10.13 5.29
C GLY A 94 -15.36 -10.08 6.47
N ALA A 95 -15.53 -11.04 7.39
CA ALA A 95 -14.60 -11.31 8.46
C ALA A 95 -13.75 -12.56 8.13
N TRP A 96 -12.62 -12.73 8.83
CA TRP A 96 -11.77 -13.91 8.68
C TRP A 96 -11.36 -14.47 10.05
N LEU A 97 -11.13 -15.77 10.06
CA LEU A 97 -10.52 -16.47 11.20
C LEU A 97 -9.29 -17.23 10.70
N GLU A 98 -8.45 -17.64 11.63
CA GLU A 98 -7.28 -18.45 11.35
C GLU A 98 -7.37 -19.80 12.07
N ILE A 99 -7.02 -20.85 11.32
CA ILE A 99 -6.90 -22.22 11.84
C ILE A 99 -5.41 -22.56 11.92
N TYR A 100 -5.00 -23.09 13.06
CA TYR A 100 -3.64 -23.57 13.33
C TYR A 100 -3.63 -25.09 13.55
N ASN A 101 -2.71 -25.78 12.88
CA ASN A 101 -2.43 -27.18 13.15
C ASN A 101 -1.35 -27.30 14.24
N SER A 102 -1.77 -27.57 15.47
CA SER A 102 -0.89 -27.68 16.64
C SER A 102 -0.16 -29.03 16.76
N SER A 103 -0.49 -29.99 15.88
CA SER A 103 0.09 -31.33 15.90
C SER A 103 1.47 -31.38 15.23
N THR A 104 2.14 -32.51 15.37
CA THR A 104 3.40 -32.81 14.67
C THR A 104 3.19 -33.48 13.30
N GLN A 105 1.95 -33.56 12.82
CA GLN A 105 1.59 -34.23 11.57
C GLN A 105 0.67 -33.35 10.73
N ASP A 106 0.57 -33.64 9.44
CA ASP A 106 -0.35 -32.94 8.56
C ASP A 106 -1.80 -33.35 8.87
N ILE A 107 -2.73 -32.40 8.84
CA ILE A 107 -4.15 -32.64 9.10
C ILE A 107 -4.96 -32.31 7.85
N SER A 108 -5.82 -33.24 7.43
CA SER A 108 -6.81 -33.03 6.37
C SER A 108 -8.03 -32.26 6.89
N LEU A 109 -8.51 -31.32 6.09
CA LEU A 109 -9.73 -30.55 6.32
C LEU A 109 -10.97 -31.19 5.69
N ASP A 110 -10.86 -32.41 5.16
CA ASP A 110 -12.02 -33.13 4.62
C ASP A 110 -13.09 -33.33 5.70
N GLY A 111 -14.34 -32.95 5.38
CA GLY A 111 -15.46 -32.97 6.34
C GLY A 111 -15.48 -31.83 7.37
N VAL A 112 -14.42 -31.03 7.46
CA VAL A 112 -14.34 -29.91 8.41
C VAL A 112 -15.17 -28.72 7.91
N SER A 113 -15.89 -28.08 8.84
CA SER A 113 -16.65 -26.86 8.58
C SER A 113 -16.40 -25.81 9.66
N VAL A 114 -16.51 -24.55 9.27
CA VAL A 114 -16.67 -23.43 10.20
C VAL A 114 -18.15 -23.22 10.42
N ARG A 115 -18.58 -23.10 11.68
CA ARG A 115 -19.94 -22.71 12.03
C ARG A 115 -19.90 -21.33 12.71
N ALA A 116 -20.61 -20.38 12.13
CA ALA A 116 -20.66 -18.97 12.54
C ALA A 116 -22.01 -18.36 12.14
N ALA A 117 -22.33 -17.15 12.60
CA ALA A 117 -23.53 -16.47 12.12
C ALA A 117 -23.43 -16.19 10.60
N GLY A 118 -24.54 -16.34 9.86
CA GLY A 118 -24.59 -15.95 8.46
C GLY A 118 -24.86 -14.45 8.29
N ALA A 119 -24.14 -13.77 7.40
CA ALA A 119 -24.32 -12.35 7.07
C ALA A 119 -25.77 -11.93 6.75
N SER A 120 -26.61 -12.88 6.30
CA SER A 120 -27.99 -12.65 5.88
C SER A 120 -28.98 -12.52 7.05
N TRP A 121 -28.68 -13.17 8.17
CA TRP A 121 -29.57 -13.21 9.35
C TRP A 121 -28.86 -12.78 10.64
N GLN A 122 -27.54 -12.65 10.61
CA GLN A 122 -26.60 -12.12 11.63
C GLN A 122 -26.70 -12.70 13.05
N VAL A 123 -27.60 -13.67 13.28
CA VAL A 123 -27.88 -14.27 14.58
C VAL A 123 -27.91 -15.79 14.54
N THR A 124 -28.24 -16.38 13.39
CA THR A 124 -28.35 -17.85 13.23
C THR A 124 -27.01 -18.46 12.87
N MET A 125 -26.54 -19.43 13.66
CA MET A 125 -25.33 -20.20 13.37
C MET A 125 -25.56 -21.13 12.16
N GLU A 126 -24.78 -20.95 11.11
CA GLU A 126 -24.79 -21.72 9.87
C GLU A 126 -23.43 -22.41 9.68
N SER A 127 -23.40 -23.52 8.93
CA SER A 127 -22.16 -24.23 8.60
C SER A 127 -21.63 -23.84 7.22
N PHE A 128 -20.32 -23.65 7.16
CA PHE A 128 -19.54 -23.30 5.97
C PHE A 128 -18.41 -24.33 5.82
N TYR A 129 -18.56 -25.25 4.87
CA TYR A 129 -17.60 -26.33 4.66
C TYR A 129 -16.28 -25.80 4.11
N LEU A 130 -15.18 -26.28 4.68
CA LEU A 130 -13.84 -25.99 4.20
C LEU A 130 -13.55 -26.83 2.95
N PRO A 131 -12.74 -26.32 1.99
CA PRO A 131 -12.28 -27.14 0.89
C PRO A 131 -11.37 -28.26 1.41
N ASN A 132 -11.49 -29.45 0.81
CA ASN A 132 -10.60 -30.58 1.13
C ASN A 132 -9.14 -30.22 0.79
N ARG A 133 -8.37 -29.97 1.85
CA ARG A 133 -6.97 -29.54 1.82
C ARG A 133 -6.24 -30.03 3.07
N GLU A 134 -4.92 -30.10 3.00
CA GLU A 134 -4.08 -30.40 4.15
C GLU A 134 -3.47 -29.11 4.74
N ILE A 135 -3.52 -28.98 6.06
CA ILE A 135 -2.70 -28.01 6.81
C ILE A 135 -1.47 -28.76 7.34
N LYS A 136 -0.27 -28.26 6.99
CA LYS A 136 0.98 -28.87 7.45
C LYS A 136 1.15 -28.75 8.97
N ALA A 137 1.90 -29.67 9.57
CA ALA A 137 2.24 -29.60 10.99
C ALA A 137 2.82 -28.23 11.36
N GLY A 138 2.23 -27.55 12.35
CA GLY A 138 2.65 -26.21 12.79
C GLY A 138 2.35 -25.07 11.81
N ALA A 139 1.51 -25.29 10.80
CA ALA A 139 1.12 -24.25 9.82
C ALA A 139 -0.25 -23.63 10.14
N TYR A 140 -0.48 -22.46 9.54
CA TYR A 140 -1.69 -21.67 9.66
C TYR A 140 -2.47 -21.68 8.33
N LEU A 141 -3.78 -21.51 8.41
CA LEU A 141 -4.66 -21.29 7.25
C LEU A 141 -5.73 -20.25 7.61
N LEU A 142 -5.81 -19.18 6.82
CA LEU A 142 -6.93 -18.25 6.93
C LEU A 142 -8.18 -18.83 6.28
N VAL A 143 -9.31 -18.65 6.97
CA VAL A 143 -10.65 -18.90 6.45
C VAL A 143 -11.43 -17.61 6.46
N ALA A 144 -11.86 -17.17 5.28
CA ALA A 144 -12.53 -15.89 5.09
C ALA A 144 -13.92 -16.05 4.49
N GLY A 145 -14.82 -15.12 4.82
CA GLY A 145 -16.12 -15.05 4.16
C GLY A 145 -15.98 -14.71 2.67
N LYS A 146 -16.64 -15.49 1.80
CA LYS A 146 -16.64 -15.28 0.36
C LYS A 146 -17.48 -14.06 -0.04
N ILE A 147 -16.85 -12.94 -0.37
CA ILE A 147 -17.56 -11.72 -0.74
C ILE A 147 -18.35 -11.93 -2.06
N PRO A 148 -19.68 -11.68 -2.10
CA PRO A 148 -20.46 -11.83 -3.31
C PRO A 148 -19.92 -10.97 -4.46
N ARG A 149 -19.84 -11.55 -5.66
CA ARG A 149 -19.35 -10.91 -6.91
C ARG A 149 -17.85 -10.61 -6.96
N GLU A 150 -17.07 -10.96 -5.92
CA GLU A 150 -15.62 -10.98 -6.01
C GLU A 150 -15.11 -12.36 -6.43
N THR A 151 -14.17 -12.37 -7.37
CA THR A 151 -13.53 -13.54 -7.98
C THR A 151 -12.19 -13.87 -7.29
N ARG A 152 -12.15 -13.83 -5.95
CA ARG A 152 -10.93 -14.22 -5.21
C ARG A 152 -10.70 -15.73 -5.29
N LEU A 153 -9.46 -16.13 -5.52
CA LEU A 153 -9.05 -17.53 -5.63
C LEU A 153 -8.46 -18.04 -4.31
N ASN A 154 -8.77 -19.29 -3.96
CA ASN A 154 -8.18 -19.94 -2.79
C ASN A 154 -6.69 -20.20 -3.02
N THR A 155 -5.81 -19.59 -2.22
CA THR A 155 -4.35 -19.79 -2.27
C THR A 155 -3.91 -20.79 -1.21
N ARG A 156 -2.61 -21.07 -1.10
CA ARG A 156 -2.09 -21.94 -0.02
C ARG A 156 -2.26 -21.33 1.38
N GLN A 157 -2.45 -20.02 1.48
CA GLN A 157 -2.52 -19.28 2.75
C GLN A 157 -3.95 -18.94 3.18
N ILE A 158 -4.90 -18.86 2.23
CA ILE A 158 -6.28 -18.45 2.50
C ILE A 158 -7.30 -19.24 1.68
N VAL A 159 -8.44 -19.53 2.30
CA VAL A 159 -9.63 -20.09 1.63
C VAL A 159 -10.85 -19.21 1.88
N TYR A 160 -11.65 -19.01 0.84
CA TYR A 160 -12.90 -18.26 0.89
C TYR A 160 -14.09 -19.20 0.97
N VAL A 161 -14.92 -19.05 2.00
CA VAL A 161 -16.05 -19.93 2.29
C VAL A 161 -17.37 -19.17 2.32
N GLY A 162 -18.41 -19.82 1.85
CA GLY A 162 -19.78 -19.34 1.84
C GLY A 162 -20.70 -20.50 1.53
N ASN A 163 -21.99 -20.33 1.79
CA ASN A 163 -23.03 -21.27 1.40
C ASN A 163 -23.97 -20.61 0.37
N VAL A 164 -25.06 -21.29 0.03
CA VAL A 164 -26.03 -20.80 -0.98
C VAL A 164 -26.74 -19.52 -0.55
N THR A 165 -26.82 -19.23 0.75
CA THR A 165 -27.60 -18.13 1.32
C THR A 165 -26.76 -17.05 1.98
N SER A 166 -25.51 -17.33 2.37
CA SER A 166 -24.72 -16.45 3.23
C SER A 166 -23.22 -16.77 3.29
N THR A 167 -22.51 -15.94 4.06
CA THR A 167 -21.10 -16.06 4.40
C THR A 167 -20.91 -15.93 5.91
N PRO A 168 -19.81 -16.45 6.49
CA PRO A 168 -19.48 -16.22 7.89
C PRO A 168 -19.47 -14.73 8.22
N TYR A 169 -20.10 -14.37 9.33
CA TYR A 169 -20.23 -13.00 9.81
C TYR A 169 -20.21 -12.93 11.33
N TRP A 170 -19.61 -11.85 11.82
CA TRP A 170 -19.71 -11.36 13.19
C TRP A 170 -19.38 -9.86 13.20
N ASP A 171 -19.77 -9.19 14.29
CA ASP A 171 -19.47 -7.79 14.57
C ASP A 171 -18.67 -7.68 15.88
N ASP A 172 -19.03 -6.76 16.77
CA ASP A 172 -18.51 -6.71 18.13
C ASP A 172 -18.91 -7.95 18.96
N ASN A 173 -19.89 -8.72 18.49
CA ASN A 173 -20.43 -9.92 19.10
C ASN A 173 -20.41 -11.10 18.12
N GLY A 174 -20.18 -12.31 18.62
CA GLY A 174 -20.17 -13.47 17.74
C GLY A 174 -19.70 -14.76 18.39
N ALA A 175 -19.73 -15.82 17.59
CA ALA A 175 -19.10 -17.09 17.91
C ALA A 175 -18.58 -17.74 16.64
N VAL A 176 -17.47 -18.45 16.76
CA VAL A 176 -16.84 -19.22 15.70
C VAL A 176 -16.57 -20.62 16.24
N GLU A 177 -16.93 -21.62 15.46
CA GLU A 177 -16.79 -23.03 15.83
C GLU A 177 -16.18 -23.82 14.68
N LEU A 178 -15.17 -24.64 14.96
CA LEU A 178 -14.70 -25.68 14.05
C LEU A 178 -15.43 -26.98 14.34
N VAL A 179 -15.98 -27.61 13.31
CA VAL A 179 -16.82 -28.81 13.43
C VAL A 179 -16.36 -29.85 12.42
N ASN A 180 -16.25 -31.10 12.87
CA ASN A 180 -16.18 -32.26 11.98
C ASN A 180 -17.21 -33.31 12.41
N ASP A 181 -18.00 -33.82 11.46
CA ASP A 181 -19.03 -34.86 11.71
C ASP A 181 -19.97 -34.56 12.89
N GLY A 182 -20.33 -33.29 13.07
CA GLY A 182 -21.22 -32.83 14.16
C GLY A 182 -20.55 -32.74 15.54
N VAL A 183 -19.26 -32.99 15.63
CA VAL A 183 -18.44 -32.83 16.85
C VAL A 183 -17.68 -31.51 16.77
N THR A 184 -17.66 -30.77 17.88
CA THR A 184 -16.89 -29.53 18.00
C THR A 184 -15.42 -29.87 18.17
N LEU A 185 -14.58 -29.35 17.28
CA LEU A 185 -13.12 -29.42 17.39
C LEU A 185 -12.59 -28.29 18.26
N ASP A 186 -13.06 -27.06 17.99
CA ASP A 186 -12.72 -25.87 18.78
C ASP A 186 -13.82 -24.82 18.70
N PHE A 187 -13.90 -23.94 19.70
CA PHE A 187 -14.96 -22.95 19.80
C PHE A 187 -14.50 -21.70 20.54
N VAL A 188 -14.93 -20.54 20.05
CA VAL A 188 -14.79 -19.27 20.74
C VAL A 188 -16.09 -18.47 20.63
N ARG A 189 -16.46 -17.80 21.74
CA ARG A 189 -17.60 -16.90 21.80
C ARG A 189 -17.24 -15.61 22.52
N PHE A 190 -17.67 -14.50 21.95
CA PHE A 190 -17.28 -13.16 22.36
C PHE A 190 -18.46 -12.17 22.38
N GLY A 191 -18.24 -11.06 23.07
CA GLY A 191 -19.26 -10.04 23.32
C GLY A 191 -20.46 -10.61 24.05
N ASN A 192 -21.65 -10.29 23.58
CA ASN A 192 -22.94 -10.70 24.15
C ASN A 192 -23.57 -11.90 23.43
N SER A 193 -22.82 -12.61 22.57
CA SER A 193 -23.34 -13.75 21.84
C SER A 193 -23.86 -14.84 22.78
N LEU A 194 -25.01 -15.42 22.42
CA LEU A 194 -25.66 -16.54 23.10
C LEU A 194 -25.46 -17.88 22.38
N ALA A 195 -24.69 -17.90 21.29
CA ALA A 195 -24.43 -19.12 20.53
C ALA A 195 -23.80 -20.20 21.41
N ALA A 196 -24.15 -21.47 21.17
CA ALA A 196 -23.60 -22.61 21.89
C ALA A 196 -22.89 -23.57 20.93
N PRO A 197 -21.76 -24.17 21.35
CA PRO A 197 -21.11 -25.22 20.59
C PRO A 197 -22.02 -26.45 20.49
N LEU A 198 -21.81 -27.26 19.45
CA LEU A 198 -22.50 -28.54 19.28
C LEU A 198 -22.14 -29.53 20.40
N SER A 199 -20.88 -29.50 20.85
CA SER A 199 -20.39 -30.27 21.99
C SER A 199 -20.37 -29.39 23.24
N ALA A 200 -21.25 -29.66 24.19
CA ALA A 200 -21.43 -28.81 25.38
C ALA A 200 -20.16 -28.59 26.23
N SER A 201 -19.19 -29.50 26.15
CA SER A 201 -17.89 -29.40 26.85
C SER A 201 -16.87 -28.49 26.15
N ALA A 202 -17.13 -28.05 24.92
CA ALA A 202 -16.19 -27.27 24.13
C ALA A 202 -16.13 -25.79 24.53
N TRP A 203 -16.98 -25.34 25.47
CA TRP A 203 -16.88 -24.01 26.06
C TRP A 203 -17.43 -23.96 27.48
N SER A 204 -16.75 -23.21 28.34
CA SER A 204 -17.15 -22.99 29.72
C SER A 204 -16.95 -21.53 30.14
N GLY A 205 -17.83 -21.06 31.02
CA GLY A 205 -17.73 -19.73 31.62
C GLY A 205 -18.20 -18.58 30.72
N SER A 206 -17.71 -17.39 31.02
CA SER A 206 -18.09 -16.14 30.36
C SER A 206 -17.50 -16.02 28.95
N ASN A 207 -18.08 -15.13 28.14
CA ASN A 207 -17.59 -14.78 26.81
C ASN A 207 -16.25 -14.04 26.89
N VAL A 208 -15.50 -14.09 25.80
CA VAL A 208 -14.38 -13.17 25.55
C VAL A 208 -14.94 -11.75 25.35
N ALA A 209 -14.10 -10.72 25.54
CA ALA A 209 -14.49 -9.33 25.33
C ALA A 209 -15.05 -9.09 23.91
N ALA A 210 -15.94 -8.09 23.80
CA ALA A 210 -16.43 -7.63 22.50
C ALA A 210 -15.29 -7.00 21.68
N MET A 211 -15.30 -7.22 20.37
CA MET A 211 -14.30 -6.61 19.47
C MET A 211 -14.70 -5.19 19.07
N PRO A 212 -13.74 -4.30 18.77
CA PRO A 212 -14.03 -3.02 18.15
C PRO A 212 -14.67 -3.21 16.76
N LEU A 213 -15.60 -2.31 16.41
CA LEU A 213 -16.15 -2.20 15.06
C LEU A 213 -15.19 -1.43 14.15
N SER A 214 -14.03 -2.03 13.89
CA SER A 214 -12.97 -1.53 13.01
C SER A 214 -12.19 -2.70 12.43
N TYR A 215 -11.34 -2.46 11.45
CA TYR A 215 -10.37 -3.46 10.98
C TYR A 215 -9.06 -3.41 11.79
N GLY A 216 -8.23 -4.42 11.60
CA GLY A 216 -6.87 -4.49 12.15
C GLY A 216 -6.74 -5.00 13.59
N HIS A 217 -7.84 -5.19 14.32
CA HIS A 217 -7.83 -5.82 15.65
C HIS A 217 -8.18 -7.30 15.53
N ALA A 218 -7.92 -8.08 16.58
CA ALA A 218 -8.32 -9.48 16.61
C ALA A 218 -8.46 -10.03 18.03
N LEU A 219 -9.26 -11.09 18.16
CA LEU A 219 -9.14 -12.01 19.28
C LEU A 219 -8.12 -13.08 18.93
N VAL A 220 -7.06 -13.18 19.73
CA VAL A 220 -5.96 -14.12 19.53
C VAL A 220 -5.89 -15.12 20.69
N ARG A 221 -5.50 -16.35 20.37
CA ARG A 221 -5.17 -17.36 21.38
C ARG A 221 -3.80 -17.05 22.00
N ARG A 222 -3.72 -17.04 23.33
CA ARG A 222 -2.51 -16.73 24.12
C ARG A 222 -1.52 -17.88 24.15
N GLY A 223 -0.22 -17.56 24.25
CA GLY A 223 0.85 -18.51 24.61
C GLY A 223 1.25 -19.49 23.49
N GLU A 224 1.93 -20.58 23.85
CA GLU A 224 2.15 -21.68 22.90
C GLU A 224 0.78 -22.27 22.54
N MET A 225 0.35 -22.13 21.29
CA MET A 225 -0.96 -22.52 20.71
C MET A 225 -1.23 -24.04 20.75
N LYS A 226 -1.11 -24.63 21.93
CA LYS A 226 -1.27 -26.04 22.30
C LYS A 226 -2.20 -26.21 23.50
N VAL A 227 -2.48 -25.13 24.23
CA VAL A 227 -3.38 -25.14 25.39
C VAL A 227 -4.76 -24.67 24.96
N ASN A 228 -5.77 -25.51 25.25
CA ASN A 228 -7.18 -25.17 25.07
C ASN A 228 -7.91 -25.48 26.39
N SER A 229 -8.16 -24.45 27.20
CA SER A 229 -8.95 -24.57 28.43
C SER A 229 -10.47 -24.57 28.15
N HIS A 230 -10.86 -24.38 26.89
CA HIS A 230 -12.26 -24.23 26.47
C HIS A 230 -12.94 -23.08 27.21
N SER A 231 -12.23 -21.95 27.37
CA SER A 231 -12.75 -20.79 28.11
C SER A 231 -12.12 -19.50 27.62
N LYS A 232 -12.66 -18.36 28.07
CA LYS A 232 -12.10 -17.04 27.77
C LYS A 232 -10.65 -16.84 28.21
N GLN A 233 -10.11 -17.69 29.08
CA GLN A 233 -8.72 -17.57 29.57
C GLN A 233 -7.70 -17.79 28.45
N ASP A 234 -8.09 -18.51 27.39
CA ASP A 234 -7.23 -18.78 26.25
C ASP A 234 -7.07 -17.56 25.34
N TRP A 235 -7.90 -16.53 25.49
CA TRP A 235 -8.05 -15.47 24.50
C TRP A 235 -7.62 -14.09 25.01
N ALA A 236 -7.13 -13.27 24.09
CA ALA A 236 -6.75 -11.88 24.30
C ALA A 236 -7.30 -11.03 23.15
N LEU A 237 -7.69 -9.79 23.44
CA LEU A 237 -8.03 -8.81 22.41
C LEU A 237 -6.78 -7.97 22.12
N VAL A 238 -6.30 -8.01 20.89
CA VAL A 238 -5.08 -7.30 20.48
C VAL A 238 -5.38 -6.18 19.48
N PRO A 239 -4.61 -5.07 19.52
CA PRO A 239 -4.79 -3.95 18.61
C PRO A 239 -4.23 -4.19 17.20
N PHE A 240 -3.41 -5.24 17.03
CA PHE A 240 -2.85 -5.64 15.75
C PHE A 240 -3.14 -7.12 15.50
N ALA A 241 -3.90 -7.41 14.45
CA ALA A 241 -4.14 -8.75 13.96
C ALA A 241 -2.85 -9.34 13.36
N THR A 242 -2.67 -10.66 13.49
CA THR A 242 -1.44 -11.39 13.12
C THR A 242 -1.69 -12.51 12.09
N PRO A 243 -2.36 -12.22 10.96
CA PRO A 243 -2.77 -13.23 10.00
C PRO A 243 -1.61 -14.02 9.40
N ALA A 244 -1.82 -15.31 9.24
CA ALA A 244 -0.93 -16.31 8.65
C ALA A 244 0.39 -16.49 9.42
N GLY A 245 0.43 -16.10 10.69
CA GLY A 245 1.64 -16.07 11.51
C GLY A 245 1.36 -16.30 13.00
N PRO A 246 2.42 -16.32 13.83
CA PRO A 246 2.25 -16.39 15.28
C PRO A 246 1.55 -15.13 15.82
N ASN A 247 0.73 -15.32 16.86
CA ASN A 247 0.13 -14.26 17.67
C ASN A 247 1.18 -13.58 18.57
N ASP A 248 2.10 -12.85 17.95
CA ASP A 248 3.32 -12.32 18.56
C ASP A 248 3.22 -10.87 19.06
N VAL A 249 2.05 -10.25 18.94
CA VAL A 249 1.78 -8.88 19.40
C VAL A 249 0.99 -8.86 20.72
N ALA A 250 1.41 -8.02 21.66
CA ALA A 250 0.77 -7.90 22.96
C ALA A 250 -0.53 -7.06 22.95
N GLU A 251 -1.41 -7.28 23.93
CA GLU A 251 -2.65 -6.51 24.15
C GLU A 251 -2.41 -5.00 24.35
N THR A 252 -1.20 -4.64 24.78
CA THR A 252 -0.79 -3.26 25.05
C THR A 252 0.09 -2.68 23.95
N ALA A 253 0.18 -3.32 22.79
CA ALA A 253 1.01 -2.82 21.70
C ALA A 253 0.50 -1.46 21.21
N VAL A 254 1.45 -0.62 20.83
CA VAL A 254 1.27 0.74 20.34
C VAL A 254 2.13 0.94 19.11
N ASP A 255 1.83 1.99 18.36
CA ASP A 255 2.53 2.43 17.15
C ASP A 255 2.61 3.95 17.26
N HIS A 256 3.77 4.47 17.65
CA HIS A 256 3.95 5.89 17.98
C HIS A 256 4.20 6.79 16.77
N ASP A 257 4.89 6.30 15.75
CA ASP A 257 5.20 6.99 14.49
C ASP A 257 4.13 6.81 13.41
N LYS A 258 3.13 5.96 13.66
CA LYS A 258 1.88 5.81 12.91
C LYS A 258 2.06 5.25 11.51
N ASP A 259 3.02 4.35 11.35
CA ASP A 259 3.29 3.68 10.08
C ASP A 259 2.56 2.33 9.92
N GLY A 260 1.90 1.87 10.98
CA GLY A 260 1.13 0.62 10.99
C GLY A 260 1.90 -0.58 11.54
N ILE A 261 3.15 -0.42 11.96
CA ILE A 261 3.97 -1.44 12.61
C ILE A 261 3.92 -1.19 14.12
N PRO A 262 3.65 -2.22 14.95
CA PRO A 262 3.72 -2.03 16.39
C PRO A 262 5.19 -1.83 16.83
N ASP A 263 5.45 -0.88 17.73
CA ASP A 263 6.79 -0.58 18.28
C ASP A 263 7.54 -1.85 18.75
N SER A 264 6.80 -2.83 19.27
CA SER A 264 7.36 -4.10 19.75
C SER A 264 7.99 -4.95 18.64
N ALA A 265 7.66 -4.70 17.37
CA ALA A 265 8.23 -5.37 16.20
C ALA A 265 9.40 -4.60 15.58
N GLU A 266 9.63 -3.36 16.01
CA GLU A 266 10.69 -2.47 15.53
C GLU A 266 11.92 -2.47 16.45
N VAL A 267 12.05 -3.50 17.28
CA VAL A 267 13.18 -3.74 18.17
C VAL A 267 13.82 -5.09 17.87
N ALA A 268 15.10 -5.24 18.19
CA ALA A 268 15.82 -6.49 17.94
C ALA A 268 15.13 -7.69 18.61
N GLY A 269 14.80 -8.71 17.81
CA GLY A 269 14.07 -9.91 18.25
C GLY A 269 12.56 -9.76 18.35
N GLY A 270 12.03 -8.56 18.07
CA GLY A 270 10.61 -8.32 17.89
C GLY A 270 10.14 -8.84 16.53
N THR A 271 8.88 -9.26 16.48
CA THR A 271 8.24 -9.70 15.24
C THR A 271 6.79 -9.20 15.19
N PHE A 272 6.28 -9.05 13.97
CA PHE A 272 4.85 -8.83 13.73
C PHE A 272 4.40 -9.82 12.66
N THR A 273 3.43 -10.69 12.98
CA THR A 273 3.02 -11.84 12.14
C THR A 273 4.17 -12.84 11.91
N GLY A 274 5.18 -12.84 12.78
CA GLY A 274 6.42 -13.61 12.62
C GLY A 274 7.42 -13.03 11.63
N LEU A 275 7.21 -11.81 11.12
CA LEU A 275 8.18 -11.09 10.30
C LEU A 275 9.06 -10.17 11.17
N ASP A 276 10.36 -10.19 10.93
CA ASP A 276 11.36 -9.37 11.63
C ASP A 276 11.57 -8.03 10.91
N TYR A 277 10.69 -7.07 11.19
CA TYR A 277 10.74 -5.73 10.59
C TYR A 277 11.99 -4.96 11.02
N TYR A 278 12.49 -5.19 12.24
CA TYR A 278 13.75 -4.61 12.70
C TYR A 278 14.94 -5.02 11.81
N ALA A 279 15.03 -6.31 11.45
CA ALA A 279 16.04 -6.81 10.52
C ALA A 279 15.87 -6.25 9.11
N MET A 280 14.63 -5.94 8.71
CA MET A 280 14.35 -5.27 7.43
C MET A 280 14.66 -3.78 7.44
N GLY A 281 14.78 -3.16 8.62
CA GLY A 281 15.26 -1.78 8.78
C GLY A 281 14.39 -0.89 9.67
N ALA A 282 13.23 -1.37 10.11
CA ALA A 282 12.28 -0.56 10.89
C ALA A 282 12.81 -0.18 12.28
N ARG A 283 12.44 0.98 12.79
CA ARG A 283 12.94 1.49 14.08
C ARG A 283 11.88 2.30 14.80
N VAL A 284 11.68 2.00 16.09
CA VAL A 284 10.78 2.77 16.97
C VAL A 284 10.94 4.28 16.81
N GLY A 285 9.85 4.95 16.44
CA GLY A 285 9.77 6.40 16.32
C GLY A 285 10.30 6.95 14.99
N GLN A 286 10.57 6.09 14.02
CA GLN A 286 11.01 6.41 12.68
C GLN A 286 9.98 5.84 11.70
N PRO A 287 9.09 6.65 11.12
CA PRO A 287 8.08 6.13 10.21
C PRO A 287 8.70 5.36 9.05
N ASP A 288 8.16 4.17 8.76
CA ASP A 288 8.62 3.26 7.73
C ASP A 288 7.57 3.01 6.64
N ILE A 289 8.03 2.80 5.40
CA ILE A 289 7.19 2.40 4.27
C ILE A 289 7.83 1.18 3.63
N PHE A 290 7.11 0.07 3.59
CA PHE A 290 7.57 -1.17 2.95
C PHE A 290 6.92 -1.34 1.58
N ILE A 291 7.72 -1.68 0.57
CA ILE A 291 7.24 -1.85 -0.81
C ILE A 291 7.79 -3.15 -1.37
N GLN A 292 6.90 -4.10 -1.71
CA GLN A 292 7.29 -5.25 -2.52
C GLN A 292 7.19 -4.84 -3.98
N ILE A 293 8.32 -4.89 -4.70
CA ILE A 293 8.37 -4.60 -6.13
C ILE A 293 8.53 -5.88 -6.92
N ASP A 294 7.46 -6.24 -7.64
CA ASP A 294 7.47 -7.30 -8.63
C ASP A 294 7.68 -6.73 -10.03
N HIS A 295 8.19 -7.55 -10.93
CA HIS A 295 8.38 -7.16 -12.32
C HIS A 295 8.01 -8.28 -13.29
N MET A 296 7.38 -7.91 -14.41
CA MET A 296 7.08 -8.87 -15.46
C MET A 296 8.37 -9.40 -16.11
N LYS A 297 8.36 -10.67 -16.52
CA LYS A 297 9.41 -11.25 -17.37
C LYS A 297 9.52 -10.46 -18.68
N SER A 298 10.57 -9.65 -18.81
CA SER A 298 10.83 -8.85 -20.01
C SER A 298 12.33 -8.64 -20.22
N THR A 299 12.70 -8.20 -21.42
CA THR A 299 14.00 -7.61 -21.74
C THR A 299 13.94 -6.09 -21.92
N ASP A 300 12.73 -5.52 -21.88
CA ASP A 300 12.50 -4.08 -21.95
C ASP A 300 12.99 -3.41 -20.66
N PRO A 301 13.97 -2.49 -20.71
CA PRO A 301 14.47 -1.77 -19.54
C PRO A 301 13.39 -1.02 -18.77
N GLY A 302 12.32 -0.55 -19.43
CA GLY A 302 11.20 0.13 -18.76
C GLY A 302 10.44 -0.76 -17.78
N ILE A 303 10.47 -2.08 -17.98
CA ILE A 303 9.79 -3.08 -17.14
C ILE A 303 10.73 -3.67 -16.07
N LEU A 304 12.04 -3.48 -16.23
CA LEU A 304 13.04 -3.95 -15.28
C LEU A 304 13.34 -2.82 -14.29
N PRO A 305 12.99 -2.98 -12.99
CA PRO A 305 13.30 -1.93 -12.03
C PRO A 305 14.82 -1.71 -12.00
N THR A 306 15.23 -0.47 -11.73
CA THR A 306 16.63 -0.10 -11.53
C THR A 306 16.88 0.21 -10.07
N LYS A 307 18.07 -0.17 -9.57
CA LYS A 307 18.45 0.06 -8.18
C LYS A 307 18.49 1.56 -7.88
N GLU A 308 18.99 2.33 -8.83
CA GLU A 308 19.16 3.77 -8.77
C GLU A 308 17.81 4.50 -8.69
N ALA A 309 16.77 4.02 -9.39
CA ALA A 309 15.44 4.61 -9.31
C ALA A 309 14.83 4.43 -7.91
N MET A 310 14.89 3.22 -7.37
CA MET A 310 14.43 2.95 -6.00
C MET A 310 15.22 3.75 -4.97
N GLN A 311 16.54 3.86 -5.13
CA GLN A 311 17.37 4.66 -4.23
C GLN A 311 17.00 6.15 -4.25
N LYS A 312 16.65 6.73 -5.40
CA LYS A 312 16.17 8.11 -5.47
C LYS A 312 14.90 8.33 -4.65
N VAL A 313 13.97 7.37 -4.66
CA VAL A 313 12.76 7.42 -3.83
C VAL A 313 13.13 7.32 -2.35
N VAL A 314 14.00 6.38 -1.97
CA VAL A 314 14.51 6.25 -0.60
C VAL A 314 15.14 7.55 -0.11
N ASP A 315 15.97 8.18 -0.93
CA ASP A 315 16.67 9.42 -0.57
C ASP A 315 15.70 10.60 -0.37
N ALA A 316 14.65 10.69 -1.20
CA ALA A 316 13.63 11.74 -1.09
C ALA A 316 12.85 11.66 0.24
N PHE A 317 12.37 10.46 0.61
CA PHE A 317 11.68 10.24 1.88
C PHE A 317 12.61 10.37 3.09
N LYS A 318 13.85 9.88 2.98
CA LYS A 318 14.85 9.99 4.05
C LYS A 318 15.15 11.45 4.40
N ALA A 319 15.14 12.36 3.42
CA ALA A 319 15.28 13.80 3.66
C ALA A 319 14.15 14.38 4.54
N ARG A 320 13.03 13.65 4.67
CA ARG A 320 11.86 13.99 5.47
C ARG A 320 11.72 13.11 6.72
N ASN A 321 12.78 12.39 7.09
CA ASN A 321 12.79 11.48 8.23
C ASN A 321 11.70 10.40 8.12
N ILE A 322 11.50 9.86 6.93
CA ILE A 322 10.69 8.67 6.64
C ILE A 322 11.61 7.66 5.95
N SER A 323 11.59 6.40 6.38
CA SER A 323 12.43 5.34 5.80
C SER A 323 11.61 4.51 4.82
N VAL A 324 12.12 4.31 3.61
CA VAL A 324 11.47 3.47 2.60
C VAL A 324 12.31 2.22 2.39
N HIS A 325 11.65 1.06 2.42
CA HIS A 325 12.27 -0.26 2.30
C HIS A 325 11.68 -1.01 1.12
N PHE A 326 12.44 -1.12 0.04
CA PHE A 326 12.06 -1.93 -1.11
C PHE A 326 12.47 -3.40 -0.93
N ASP A 327 11.60 -4.31 -1.34
CA ASP A 327 11.91 -5.71 -1.55
C ASP A 327 11.79 -6.06 -3.04
N SER A 328 12.94 -6.26 -3.68
CA SER A 328 13.11 -6.75 -5.05
C SER A 328 13.58 -8.22 -5.08
N GLY A 329 13.59 -8.88 -3.93
CA GLY A 329 14.17 -10.20 -3.76
C GLY A 329 15.65 -10.22 -4.15
N THR A 330 16.09 -11.28 -4.82
CA THR A 330 17.48 -11.47 -5.22
C THR A 330 17.89 -10.72 -6.48
N LEU A 331 17.18 -9.67 -6.87
CA LEU A 331 17.50 -8.93 -8.10
C LEU A 331 18.86 -8.21 -8.01
N TYR A 332 19.23 -7.67 -6.84
CA TYR A 332 20.51 -6.98 -6.63
C TYR A 332 21.39 -7.57 -5.52
N SER A 333 20.91 -8.59 -4.81
CA SER A 333 21.67 -9.29 -3.77
C SER A 333 21.15 -10.70 -3.59
N ASP A 334 22.00 -11.71 -3.75
CA ASP A 334 21.62 -13.13 -3.55
C ASP A 334 21.23 -13.45 -2.10
N GLU A 335 21.69 -12.64 -1.15
CA GLU A 335 21.42 -12.77 0.28
C GLU A 335 20.51 -11.64 0.78
N PHE A 336 19.78 -11.91 1.87
CA PHE A 336 19.00 -10.91 2.58
C PHE A 336 19.88 -9.71 2.92
N ASN A 337 19.51 -8.55 2.39
CA ASN A 337 20.28 -7.32 2.53
C ASN A 337 19.36 -6.12 2.23
N PRO A 338 18.82 -5.47 3.27
CA PRO A 338 17.94 -4.31 3.09
C PRO A 338 18.58 -3.17 2.31
N ALA A 339 19.89 -2.94 2.47
CA ALA A 339 20.62 -1.90 1.73
C ALA A 339 20.78 -2.20 0.23
N MET A 340 20.48 -3.44 -0.18
CA MET A 340 20.44 -3.89 -1.57
C MET A 340 19.03 -4.32 -1.99
N PHE A 341 18.01 -3.85 -1.27
CA PHE A 341 16.59 -4.09 -1.59
C PHE A 341 16.22 -5.58 -1.66
N ASN A 342 16.79 -6.40 -0.78
CA ASN A 342 16.37 -7.79 -0.60
C ASN A 342 15.86 -8.00 0.83
N LEU A 343 14.54 -8.13 0.98
CA LEU A 343 13.85 -8.38 2.26
C LEU A 343 13.24 -9.80 2.32
N GLY A 344 13.67 -10.69 1.43
CA GLY A 344 13.21 -12.08 1.35
C GLY A 344 12.46 -12.45 0.08
N GLY A 345 12.12 -11.47 -0.77
CA GLY A 345 11.48 -11.68 -2.07
C GLY A 345 10.02 -12.14 -1.99
N SER A 346 9.48 -12.54 -3.15
CA SER A 346 8.08 -12.92 -3.31
C SER A 346 7.84 -14.43 -3.25
N LEU A 347 6.58 -14.82 -3.09
CA LEU A 347 6.17 -16.23 -3.08
C LEU A 347 6.32 -16.93 -4.43
N VAL A 348 6.33 -16.16 -5.52
CA VAL A 348 6.37 -16.69 -6.89
C VAL A 348 7.80 -16.88 -7.39
N SER A 349 8.71 -15.99 -7.00
CA SER A 349 10.10 -16.07 -7.42
C SER A 349 11.04 -15.36 -6.45
N ILE A 350 12.23 -15.94 -6.26
CA ILE A 350 13.25 -15.35 -5.38
C ILE A 350 13.70 -13.96 -5.82
N ASN A 351 13.56 -13.60 -7.10
CA ASN A 351 13.90 -12.28 -7.64
C ASN A 351 12.68 -11.47 -8.09
N ASN A 352 11.51 -11.73 -7.49
CA ASN A 352 10.26 -11.00 -7.71
C ASN A 352 9.78 -10.93 -9.17
N LYS A 353 10.18 -11.92 -9.96
CA LYS A 353 9.86 -12.01 -11.37
C LYS A 353 8.57 -12.78 -11.62
N VAL A 354 7.54 -12.09 -12.14
CA VAL A 354 6.21 -12.66 -12.41
C VAL A 354 5.98 -12.94 -13.90
N GLY A 355 4.90 -13.66 -14.24
CA GLY A 355 4.54 -13.95 -15.63
C GLY A 355 4.30 -12.68 -16.44
N TYR A 356 4.72 -12.65 -17.71
CA TYR A 356 4.46 -11.53 -18.60
C TYR A 356 3.00 -11.50 -19.04
N HIS A 357 2.41 -10.31 -19.07
CA HIS A 357 1.17 -10.04 -19.78
C HIS A 357 1.29 -8.70 -20.52
N ARG A 358 0.71 -8.60 -21.73
CA ARG A 358 0.90 -7.39 -22.57
C ARG A 358 0.23 -6.15 -22.00
N CYS A 359 -0.82 -6.33 -21.21
CA CYS A 359 -1.56 -5.25 -20.55
C CYS A 359 -1.99 -5.59 -19.12
N ILE A 360 -2.10 -4.57 -18.26
CA ILE A 360 -2.52 -4.68 -16.86
C ILE A 360 -3.70 -3.74 -16.60
N GLY A 361 -4.57 -4.07 -15.63
CA GLY A 361 -5.60 -3.19 -15.10
C GLY A 361 -5.69 -3.27 -13.57
N LEU A 362 -6.25 -2.22 -12.95
CA LEU A 362 -6.68 -2.21 -11.54
C LEU A 362 -8.13 -2.67 -11.36
N ASP A 363 -8.75 -3.18 -12.43
CA ASP A 363 -10.05 -3.85 -12.43
C ASP A 363 -10.03 -5.02 -13.42
N ASP A 364 -11.07 -5.86 -13.36
CA ASP A 364 -11.22 -7.01 -14.24
C ASP A 364 -11.54 -6.53 -15.66
N GLN A 365 -10.50 -6.15 -16.40
CA GLN A 365 -10.62 -5.78 -17.81
C GLN A 365 -10.52 -7.01 -18.69
N LEU A 366 -11.51 -7.19 -19.56
CA LEU A 366 -11.47 -8.24 -20.56
C LEU A 366 -10.19 -8.12 -21.40
N ASP A 367 -9.43 -9.23 -21.45
CA ASP A 367 -8.16 -9.43 -22.16
C ASP A 367 -6.91 -8.77 -21.55
N CYS A 368 -6.99 -8.21 -20.34
CA CYS A 368 -5.84 -7.76 -19.56
C CYS A 368 -5.69 -8.56 -18.26
N ALA A 369 -4.46 -8.59 -17.74
CA ALA A 369 -4.21 -9.13 -16.41
C ALA A 369 -4.65 -8.11 -15.34
N SER A 370 -4.90 -8.60 -14.13
CA SER A 370 -5.27 -7.78 -12.98
C SER A 370 -4.09 -7.67 -12.01
N ILE A 371 -3.82 -6.47 -11.46
CA ILE A 371 -2.77 -6.32 -10.44
C ILE A 371 -3.06 -7.21 -9.22
N TYR A 372 -4.34 -7.34 -8.85
CA TYR A 372 -4.73 -8.06 -7.63
C TYR A 372 -4.46 -9.57 -7.77
N ASP A 373 -4.56 -10.11 -8.99
CA ASP A 373 -4.20 -11.51 -9.25
C ASP A 373 -2.70 -11.75 -9.08
N TYR A 374 -1.86 -10.80 -9.51
CA TYR A 374 -0.42 -10.86 -9.29
C TYR A 374 -0.09 -10.75 -7.80
N LYS A 375 -0.68 -9.78 -7.10
CA LYS A 375 -0.51 -9.60 -5.66
C LYS A 375 -0.93 -10.83 -4.86
N ASP A 376 -2.11 -11.38 -5.13
CA ASP A 376 -2.62 -12.55 -4.40
C ASP A 376 -1.76 -13.81 -4.62
N GLN A 377 -1.04 -13.90 -5.74
CA GLN A 377 -0.09 -14.98 -6.00
C GLN A 377 1.29 -14.73 -5.36
N SER A 378 1.73 -13.47 -5.33
CA SER A 378 3.11 -13.10 -5.05
C SER A 378 3.37 -12.62 -3.63
N MET A 379 2.41 -11.93 -3.01
CA MET A 379 2.56 -11.34 -1.69
C MET A 379 2.15 -12.34 -0.60
N ASP A 380 3.02 -12.54 0.38
CA ASP A 380 2.69 -13.26 1.61
C ASP A 380 1.61 -12.51 2.40
N ILE A 381 0.53 -13.18 2.81
CA ILE A 381 -0.56 -12.56 3.60
C ILE A 381 -0.03 -11.78 4.82
N ARG A 382 1.05 -12.25 5.45
CA ARG A 382 1.70 -11.59 6.59
C ARG A 382 2.19 -10.17 6.29
N ARG A 383 2.42 -9.86 5.00
CA ARG A 383 2.86 -8.55 4.52
C ARG A 383 1.71 -7.59 4.20
N LYS A 384 0.48 -8.09 4.00
CA LYS A 384 -0.64 -7.28 3.47
C LYS A 384 -1.06 -6.10 4.33
N GLN A 385 -0.73 -6.09 5.63
CA GLN A 385 -1.03 -4.97 6.53
C GLN A 385 0.00 -3.85 6.50
N VAL A 386 1.19 -4.08 5.93
CA VAL A 386 2.33 -3.15 6.01
C VAL A 386 2.91 -2.82 4.63
N PHE A 387 2.99 -3.80 3.74
CA PHE A 387 3.60 -3.62 2.43
C PHE A 387 2.63 -3.01 1.42
N HIS A 388 3.10 -1.99 0.72
CA HIS A 388 2.58 -1.61 -0.58
C HIS A 388 3.06 -2.62 -1.64
N TYR A 389 2.21 -2.90 -2.63
CA TYR A 389 2.54 -3.72 -3.78
C TYR A 389 2.78 -2.86 -5.01
N LEU A 390 3.95 -2.99 -5.60
CA LEU A 390 4.32 -2.35 -6.85
C LEU A 390 4.54 -3.42 -7.92
N LEU A 391 3.89 -3.27 -9.08
CA LEU A 391 4.19 -4.09 -10.25
C LEU A 391 4.77 -3.24 -11.40
N MET A 392 6.01 -3.55 -11.80
CA MET A 392 6.57 -3.09 -13.06
C MET A 392 5.97 -3.94 -14.20
N ALA A 393 5.07 -3.33 -14.96
CA ALA A 393 4.26 -3.96 -16.00
C ALA A 393 4.53 -3.34 -17.39
N ASN A 394 4.01 -3.99 -18.44
CA ASN A 394 4.19 -3.51 -19.80
C ASN A 394 3.38 -2.24 -20.08
N SER A 395 2.05 -2.31 -20.01
CA SER A 395 1.17 -1.23 -20.46
C SER A 395 -0.24 -1.35 -19.87
N LEU A 396 -1.00 -0.25 -19.83
CA LEU A 396 -2.45 -0.23 -19.58
C LEU A 396 -3.27 -0.38 -20.88
N ASN A 397 -2.65 -0.23 -22.05
CA ASN A 397 -3.32 -0.36 -23.34
C ASN A 397 -3.41 -1.83 -23.76
N LYS A 398 -4.57 -2.25 -24.25
CA LYS A 398 -4.87 -3.66 -24.60
C LYS A 398 -3.98 -4.26 -25.68
N ASP A 399 -3.47 -3.43 -26.58
CA ASP A 399 -2.53 -3.80 -27.63
C ASP A 399 -1.09 -3.96 -27.12
N GLY A 400 -0.82 -3.54 -25.88
CA GLY A 400 0.50 -3.58 -25.26
C GLY A 400 1.43 -2.46 -25.72
N GLN A 401 0.95 -1.46 -26.45
CA GLN A 401 1.70 -0.26 -26.80
C GLN A 401 1.87 0.66 -25.59
N PHE A 402 2.85 1.58 -25.59
CA PHE A 402 3.06 2.51 -24.48
C PHE A 402 1.75 3.17 -23.99
N SER A 403 1.64 3.38 -22.69
CA SER A 403 0.46 3.98 -22.04
C SER A 403 0.85 5.11 -21.08
N HIS A 404 0.03 5.37 -20.06
CA HIS A 404 0.40 6.15 -18.88
C HIS A 404 1.70 5.60 -18.25
N SER A 405 2.44 6.46 -17.55
CA SER A 405 3.70 6.03 -16.92
C SER A 405 3.45 5.09 -15.75
N GLY A 406 2.37 5.30 -15.00
CA GLY A 406 1.89 4.45 -13.92
C GLY A 406 0.40 4.63 -13.70
N PHE A 407 -0.12 3.93 -12.69
CA PHE A 407 -1.51 3.99 -12.24
C PHE A 407 -1.62 3.39 -10.84
N ALA A 408 -2.36 4.02 -9.93
CA ALA A 408 -2.43 3.58 -8.54
C ALA A 408 -3.81 3.76 -7.90
N GLU A 409 -3.98 3.06 -6.78
CA GLU A 409 -5.04 3.33 -5.83
C GLU A 409 -4.84 4.65 -5.09
N LEU A 410 -5.95 5.34 -4.79
CA LEU A 410 -5.98 6.48 -3.86
C LEU A 410 -6.20 5.96 -2.44
N PHE A 411 -5.37 6.38 -1.49
CA PHE A 411 -5.41 5.93 -0.10
C PHE A 411 -5.37 4.39 0.04
N GLY A 412 -4.62 3.73 -0.84
CA GLY A 412 -4.53 2.27 -0.94
C GLY A 412 -3.11 1.75 -0.75
N ASN A 413 -2.88 0.56 -1.30
CA ASN A 413 -1.57 -0.07 -1.24
C ASN A 413 -1.11 -0.68 -2.57
N ASP A 414 -1.89 -0.55 -3.64
CA ASP A 414 -1.61 -1.14 -4.94
C ASP A 414 -1.23 -0.08 -5.98
N MET A 415 -0.09 -0.28 -6.64
CA MET A 415 0.40 0.60 -7.71
C MET A 415 1.08 -0.17 -8.84
N VAL A 416 0.96 0.35 -10.07
CA VAL A 416 1.67 -0.17 -11.24
C VAL A 416 2.51 0.91 -11.90
N VAL A 417 3.66 0.50 -12.42
CA VAL A 417 4.50 1.31 -13.31
C VAL A 417 4.47 0.65 -14.70
N THR A 418 4.07 1.38 -15.71
CA THR A 418 3.78 0.90 -17.08
C THR A 418 4.62 1.64 -18.13
N LEU A 419 5.94 1.60 -17.93
CA LEU A 419 6.95 2.18 -18.82
C LEU A 419 7.41 1.22 -19.93
N GLY A 420 6.70 0.11 -20.17
CA GLY A 420 6.99 -0.80 -21.28
C GLY A 420 6.58 -0.23 -22.63
N ASP A 421 7.37 -0.52 -23.66
CA ASP A 421 7.23 0.01 -25.02
C ASP A 421 7.44 1.54 -25.15
N TRP A 422 8.08 2.17 -24.15
CA TRP A 422 8.47 3.60 -24.17
C TRP A 422 9.82 3.86 -24.88
N ALA A 423 10.42 2.82 -25.47
CA ALA A 423 11.75 2.83 -26.10
C ALA A 423 12.95 3.14 -25.16
N LEU A 424 12.74 3.14 -23.84
CA LEU A 424 13.80 3.40 -22.85
C LEU A 424 14.96 2.40 -22.97
N ASN A 425 16.19 2.90 -22.87
CA ASN A 425 17.41 2.09 -22.99
C ASN A 425 18.58 2.63 -22.15
N THR A 426 19.73 1.98 -22.28
CA THR A 426 20.96 2.32 -21.54
C THR A 426 22.14 2.57 -22.48
N ASP A 427 21.88 2.98 -23.72
CA ASP A 427 22.91 3.06 -24.77
C ASP A 427 23.87 4.24 -24.57
N SER A 428 23.43 5.27 -23.84
CA SER A 428 24.26 6.39 -23.39
C SER A 428 23.89 6.84 -21.96
N VAL A 429 24.71 7.73 -21.39
CA VAL A 429 24.50 8.30 -20.05
C VAL A 429 23.17 9.06 -19.97
N ASN A 430 22.77 9.76 -21.03
CA ASN A 430 21.52 10.52 -21.03
C ASN A 430 20.31 9.57 -20.99
N GLU A 431 20.31 8.54 -21.82
CA GLU A 431 19.26 7.52 -21.94
C GLU A 431 19.15 6.72 -20.64
N GLN A 432 20.29 6.35 -20.05
CA GLN A 432 20.33 5.71 -18.74
C GLN A 432 19.72 6.62 -17.65
N ASN A 433 20.05 7.92 -17.65
CA ASN A 433 19.45 8.86 -16.70
C ASN A 433 17.94 8.99 -16.93
N VAL A 434 17.48 9.08 -18.18
CA VAL A 434 16.04 9.14 -18.51
C VAL A 434 15.32 7.90 -17.98
N LEU A 435 15.83 6.70 -18.22
CA LEU A 435 15.28 5.44 -17.69
C LEU A 435 15.16 5.48 -16.16
N ILE A 436 16.25 5.81 -15.47
CA ILE A 436 16.30 5.86 -14.00
C ILE A 436 15.33 6.91 -13.46
N ASN A 437 15.33 8.11 -14.04
CA ASN A 437 14.57 9.25 -13.54
C ASN A 437 13.08 9.10 -13.81
N PHE A 438 12.67 8.54 -14.96
CA PHE A 438 11.27 8.22 -15.23
C PHE A 438 10.75 7.14 -14.28
N GLN A 439 11.52 6.06 -14.06
CA GLN A 439 11.14 5.06 -13.06
C GLN A 439 11.01 5.70 -11.67
N ALA A 440 11.99 6.48 -11.22
CA ALA A 440 11.96 7.09 -9.88
C ALA A 440 10.78 8.05 -9.69
N ALA A 441 10.53 8.91 -10.68
CA ALA A 441 9.42 9.86 -10.65
C ALA A 441 8.06 9.17 -10.66
N THR A 442 7.88 8.15 -11.51
CA THR A 442 6.63 7.41 -11.55
C THR A 442 6.41 6.63 -10.25
N ILE A 443 7.41 5.91 -9.73
CA ILE A 443 7.29 5.18 -8.46
C ILE A 443 6.88 6.14 -7.32
N MET A 444 7.53 7.30 -7.21
CA MET A 444 7.18 8.28 -6.18
C MET A 444 5.79 8.91 -6.40
N HIS A 445 5.38 9.14 -7.64
CA HIS A 445 4.05 9.65 -7.95
C HIS A 445 2.95 8.65 -7.55
N GLU A 446 3.09 7.39 -7.98
CA GLU A 446 2.12 6.35 -7.68
C GLU A 446 2.08 5.99 -6.19
N LEU A 447 3.23 6.04 -5.50
CA LEU A 447 3.27 5.92 -4.04
C LEU A 447 2.52 7.08 -3.37
N GLY A 448 2.59 8.29 -3.92
CA GLY A 448 1.88 9.45 -3.37
C GLY A 448 0.36 9.25 -3.38
N HIS A 449 -0.20 8.63 -4.43
CA HIS A 449 -1.60 8.24 -4.47
C HIS A 449 -1.97 7.25 -3.35
N ASN A 450 -1.15 6.22 -3.14
CA ASN A 450 -1.34 5.28 -2.04
C ASN A 450 -1.29 5.97 -0.67
N LEU A 451 -0.44 6.99 -0.53
CA LEU A 451 -0.30 7.80 0.70
C LEU A 451 -1.35 8.92 0.83
N GLY A 452 -2.31 9.00 -0.08
CA GLY A 452 -3.47 9.89 0.02
C GLY A 452 -3.36 11.22 -0.70
N LEU A 453 -2.40 11.38 -1.60
CA LEU A 453 -2.26 12.56 -2.44
C LEU A 453 -3.00 12.40 -3.77
N ASP A 454 -3.51 13.51 -4.29
CA ASP A 454 -4.01 13.65 -5.65
C ASP A 454 -3.07 14.57 -6.45
N HIS A 455 -3.33 14.78 -7.74
CA HIS A 455 -2.43 15.50 -8.65
C HIS A 455 -2.17 16.98 -8.29
N GLY A 456 -3.02 17.55 -7.46
CA GLY A 456 -2.91 18.89 -6.88
C GLY A 456 -2.67 18.90 -5.37
N GLY A 457 -2.40 17.75 -4.76
CA GLY A 457 -2.24 17.55 -3.32
C GLY A 457 -3.50 16.96 -2.71
N ASP A 458 -4.50 17.81 -2.47
CA ASP A 458 -5.83 17.42 -1.97
C ASP A 458 -6.94 17.50 -3.03
N GLU A 459 -6.57 17.76 -4.29
CA GLU A 459 -7.48 17.93 -5.40
C GLU A 459 -6.93 17.36 -6.71
N VAL A 460 -7.82 17.07 -7.66
CA VAL A 460 -7.46 16.57 -9.01
C VAL A 460 -6.82 17.65 -9.90
N LEU A 461 -6.82 18.92 -9.47
CA LEU A 461 -6.36 20.04 -10.30
C LEU A 461 -4.83 19.97 -10.47
N ASN A 462 -4.42 19.75 -11.71
CA ASN A 462 -3.03 19.48 -12.08
C ASN A 462 -2.40 20.69 -12.81
N ASN A 463 -1.11 20.64 -13.11
CA ASN A 463 -0.34 21.67 -13.82
C ASN A 463 -0.29 23.04 -13.12
N LYS A 464 -0.45 23.07 -11.79
CA LYS A 464 -0.33 24.28 -10.96
C LYS A 464 1.16 24.62 -10.74
N PRO A 465 1.72 25.72 -11.28
CA PRO A 465 3.16 25.96 -11.13
C PRO A 465 3.62 26.16 -9.67
N ASN A 466 2.77 26.66 -8.78
CA ASN A 466 3.11 26.80 -7.36
C ASN A 466 2.98 25.52 -6.53
N TYR A 467 2.28 24.49 -7.04
CA TYR A 467 2.26 23.16 -6.43
C TYR A 467 3.49 22.37 -6.89
N TYR A 468 4.59 22.58 -6.17
CA TYR A 468 5.92 22.11 -6.54
C TYR A 468 6.19 20.69 -6.04
N SER A 469 5.53 19.72 -6.68
CA SER A 469 5.47 18.33 -6.26
C SER A 469 5.59 17.37 -7.44
N THR A 470 6.18 16.19 -7.23
CA THR A 470 6.18 15.09 -8.19
C THR A 470 4.75 14.59 -8.51
N MET A 471 3.76 14.86 -7.65
CA MET A 471 2.34 14.59 -7.94
C MET A 471 1.76 15.43 -9.08
N ASN A 472 2.41 16.54 -9.43
CA ASN A 472 1.99 17.44 -10.48
C ASN A 472 2.67 17.08 -11.82
N TYR A 473 1.89 16.90 -12.88
CA TYR A 473 2.40 16.53 -14.20
C TYR A 473 3.33 17.56 -14.84
N LEU A 474 3.24 18.83 -14.42
CA LEU A 474 4.22 19.84 -14.81
C LEU A 474 5.65 19.42 -14.40
N TYR A 475 5.77 18.66 -13.32
CA TYR A 475 7.04 18.27 -12.70
C TYR A 475 7.35 16.78 -12.78
N GLN A 476 6.35 15.88 -12.75
CA GLN A 476 6.54 14.43 -12.62
C GLN A 476 7.67 13.90 -13.51
N LEU A 477 7.51 13.96 -14.84
CA LEU A 477 8.51 13.42 -15.78
C LEU A 477 9.62 14.42 -16.13
N MET A 478 9.48 15.71 -15.79
CA MET A 478 10.49 16.73 -16.09
C MET A 478 11.46 16.96 -14.91
N GLY A 479 11.13 16.44 -13.74
CA GLY A 479 11.82 16.68 -12.48
C GLY A 479 11.54 18.08 -11.95
N LEU A 480 11.74 18.23 -10.65
CA LEU A 480 11.78 19.55 -10.03
C LEU A 480 13.08 20.27 -10.45
N GLY A 481 12.98 21.58 -10.61
CA GLY A 481 14.15 22.43 -10.74
C GLY A 481 15.10 22.31 -9.54
N SER A 482 16.35 22.71 -9.74
CA SER A 482 17.39 22.68 -8.70
C SER A 482 17.02 23.51 -7.47
N ASN A 483 16.24 24.57 -7.63
CA ASN A 483 15.78 25.44 -6.55
C ASN A 483 14.43 26.07 -6.91
N PRO A 484 13.40 25.99 -6.05
CA PRO A 484 12.06 26.53 -6.34
C PRO A 484 12.02 28.06 -6.44
N LYS A 485 13.10 28.76 -6.07
CA LYS A 485 13.20 30.23 -6.05
C LYS A 485 13.93 30.84 -7.25
N ILE A 486 14.39 30.03 -8.20
CA ILE A 486 15.12 30.49 -9.39
C ILE A 486 14.45 29.99 -10.67
N LEU A 487 14.95 30.42 -11.83
CA LEU A 487 14.34 30.11 -13.12
C LEU A 487 14.18 28.61 -13.40
N SER A 488 15.03 27.74 -12.85
CA SER A 488 14.93 26.30 -13.07
C SER A 488 13.56 25.70 -12.71
N ALA A 489 12.85 26.27 -11.73
CA ALA A 489 11.48 25.86 -11.43
C ALA A 489 10.45 26.25 -12.50
N VAL A 490 10.68 27.37 -13.19
CA VAL A 490 9.79 27.93 -14.22
C VAL A 490 10.07 27.33 -15.60
N GLU A 491 11.29 26.84 -15.85
CA GLU A 491 11.66 26.18 -17.12
C GLU A 491 10.70 25.05 -17.51
N ARG A 492 10.10 24.35 -16.55
CA ARG A 492 9.13 23.27 -16.80
C ARG A 492 7.85 23.80 -17.43
N TYR A 493 7.40 24.98 -16.99
CA TYR A 493 6.30 25.68 -17.61
C TYR A 493 6.65 26.12 -19.03
N PHE A 494 7.84 26.69 -19.25
CA PHE A 494 8.29 27.08 -20.59
C PHE A 494 8.39 25.88 -21.54
N PHE A 495 8.93 24.76 -21.06
CA PHE A 495 9.00 23.50 -21.79
C PHE A 495 7.60 22.97 -22.14
N ALA A 496 6.67 22.95 -21.18
CA ALA A 496 5.29 22.54 -21.42
C ALA A 496 4.54 23.43 -22.41
N LYS A 497 4.94 24.71 -22.54
CA LYS A 497 4.38 25.66 -23.53
C LYS A 497 5.19 25.72 -24.84
N GLU A 498 6.27 24.95 -24.97
CA GLU A 498 7.22 25.01 -26.10
C GLU A 498 7.69 26.45 -26.38
N ALA A 499 8.12 27.15 -25.32
CA ALA A 499 8.47 28.56 -25.34
C ALA A 499 9.81 28.87 -24.67
N ASN A 500 10.26 30.12 -24.76
CA ASN A 500 11.51 30.61 -24.17
C ASN A 500 12.75 29.76 -24.51
N GLY A 501 12.80 29.27 -25.75
CA GLY A 501 13.91 28.46 -26.26
C GLY A 501 13.87 26.98 -25.86
N PHE A 502 12.76 26.54 -25.25
CA PHE A 502 12.46 25.14 -25.01
C PHE A 502 11.40 24.63 -25.99
N GLY A 503 11.61 23.45 -26.53
CA GLY A 503 10.61 22.62 -27.17
C GLY A 503 10.83 21.15 -26.82
N TRP A 504 10.05 20.25 -27.42
CA TRP A 504 10.18 18.82 -27.14
C TRP A 504 11.59 18.25 -27.40
N ASP A 505 12.33 18.80 -28.37
CA ASP A 505 13.72 18.39 -28.66
C ASP A 505 14.74 18.83 -27.60
N ASP A 506 14.31 19.64 -26.63
CA ASP A 506 15.16 20.24 -25.60
C ASP A 506 15.04 19.51 -24.24
N LEU A 507 14.53 18.27 -24.23
CA LEU A 507 14.33 17.49 -23.00
C LEU A 507 15.60 17.44 -22.12
N CYS A 508 16.76 17.27 -22.75
CA CYS A 508 18.04 17.22 -22.06
C CYS A 508 18.66 18.60 -21.73
N LYS A 509 18.02 19.71 -22.13
CA LYS A 509 18.47 21.08 -21.78
C LYS A 509 17.92 21.58 -20.44
N LEU A 510 16.85 20.98 -19.94
CA LEU A 510 16.25 21.34 -18.65
C LEU A 510 17.27 21.18 -17.52
N GLU A 511 17.46 22.22 -16.71
CA GLU A 511 18.34 22.15 -15.55
C GLU A 511 17.79 21.14 -14.54
N ALA A 512 18.60 20.19 -14.06
CA ALA A 512 18.11 19.06 -13.24
C ALA A 512 16.94 18.29 -13.92
N GLY A 513 16.93 18.26 -15.25
CA GLY A 513 15.94 17.58 -16.06
C GLY A 513 16.21 16.09 -16.28
N PRO A 514 15.40 15.41 -17.11
CA PRO A 514 15.36 13.94 -17.19
C PRO A 514 16.68 13.26 -17.58
N CYS A 515 17.51 13.94 -18.35
CA CYS A 515 18.81 13.41 -18.79
C CYS A 515 19.94 13.64 -17.78
N SER A 516 19.66 14.29 -16.64
CA SER A 516 20.66 14.62 -15.62
C SER A 516 20.62 13.68 -14.42
N ARG A 517 21.78 13.45 -13.81
CA ARG A 517 21.89 12.77 -12.52
C ARG A 517 21.28 13.58 -11.38
N ASP A 518 21.28 14.91 -11.53
CA ASP A 518 20.77 15.87 -10.54
C ASP A 518 19.24 16.00 -10.57
N PHE A 519 18.54 15.21 -11.39
CA PHE A 519 17.08 15.15 -11.43
C PHE A 519 16.49 14.98 -10.04
N ARG A 520 15.56 15.88 -9.70
CA ARG A 520 14.95 15.97 -8.37
C ARG A 520 13.51 15.50 -8.40
N ILE A 521 13.18 14.64 -7.44
CA ILE A 521 11.82 14.26 -7.06
C ILE A 521 11.62 14.67 -5.59
N ASP A 522 10.47 15.25 -5.29
CA ASP A 522 10.08 15.69 -3.94
C ASP A 522 8.57 15.91 -3.95
N TYR A 523 7.93 15.84 -2.80
CA TYR A 523 6.58 16.35 -2.64
C TYR A 523 6.60 17.81 -2.17
N SER A 524 5.48 18.50 -2.33
CA SER A 524 5.40 19.89 -1.89
C SER A 524 5.41 19.99 -0.36
N ASP A 525 6.07 21.04 0.13
CA ASP A 525 6.07 21.42 1.54
C ASP A 525 4.98 22.43 1.89
N GLY A 526 4.16 22.84 0.91
CA GLY A 526 3.09 23.83 1.08
C GLY A 526 3.58 25.26 1.32
N SER A 527 4.87 25.55 1.08
CA SER A 527 5.45 26.89 1.29
C SER A 527 5.17 27.89 0.18
N GLY A 528 4.55 27.47 -0.94
CA GLY A 528 4.27 28.33 -2.07
C GLY A 528 3.05 29.23 -1.84
N ASP A 529 3.20 30.53 -2.10
CA ASP A 529 2.08 31.46 -2.11
C ASP A 529 1.08 31.12 -3.24
N ASP A 530 -0.19 31.48 -3.02
CA ASP A 530 -1.24 31.33 -4.04
C ASP A 530 -0.95 32.17 -5.29
N LEU A 531 -1.19 31.59 -6.47
CA LEU A 531 -1.15 32.30 -7.74
C LEU A 531 -2.57 32.69 -8.16
N ASN A 532 -2.85 33.99 -8.19
CA ASN A 532 -4.13 34.50 -8.69
C ASN A 532 -4.06 34.72 -10.20
N GLU A 533 -4.64 33.81 -10.98
CA GLU A 533 -4.64 33.85 -12.45
C GLU A 533 -5.40 35.04 -13.05
N SER A 534 -6.23 35.73 -12.26
CA SER A 534 -6.87 36.98 -12.67
C SER A 534 -6.00 38.22 -12.42
N ASN A 535 -4.91 38.09 -11.66
CA ASN A 535 -4.06 39.18 -11.20
C ASN A 535 -2.61 38.70 -10.93
N LEU A 536 -2.00 38.03 -11.90
CA LEU A 536 -0.69 37.39 -11.77
C LEU A 536 0.43 38.40 -11.63
N ASN A 537 1.42 38.02 -10.82
CA ASN A 537 2.63 38.79 -10.58
C ASN A 537 3.85 37.93 -10.95
N GLU A 538 4.59 38.30 -11.99
CA GLU A 538 5.75 37.53 -12.45
C GLU A 538 6.87 37.44 -11.41
N LEU A 539 7.01 38.46 -10.55
CA LEU A 539 7.98 38.45 -9.44
C LEU A 539 7.63 37.43 -8.35
N ALA A 540 6.37 36.97 -8.29
CA ALA A 540 6.00 35.88 -7.38
C ALA A 540 6.58 34.54 -7.85
N MET A 541 6.96 34.43 -9.13
CA MET A 541 7.35 33.16 -9.76
C MET A 541 6.30 32.09 -9.46
N ILE A 542 6.72 30.90 -9.02
CA ILE A 542 5.84 29.82 -8.57
C ILE A 542 5.33 29.98 -7.13
N GLY A 543 5.05 31.22 -6.70
CA GLY A 543 4.70 31.54 -5.31
C GLY A 543 5.90 31.51 -4.35
N ARG A 544 7.13 31.54 -4.89
CA ARG A 544 8.39 31.45 -4.12
C ARG A 544 9.46 32.43 -4.63
N GLY A 545 8.99 33.58 -5.12
CA GLY A 545 9.80 34.60 -5.77
C GLY A 545 11.05 35.03 -5.01
N SER A 546 12.07 35.44 -5.76
CA SER A 546 13.32 36.01 -5.23
C SER A 546 13.69 37.29 -5.96
N LEU A 547 14.41 38.18 -5.26
CA LEU A 547 14.79 39.48 -5.80
C LEU A 547 15.58 39.33 -7.11
N GLY A 548 15.10 40.00 -8.16
CA GLY A 548 15.76 40.04 -9.47
C GLY A 548 15.43 38.87 -10.41
N ILE A 549 14.55 37.96 -10.02
CA ILE A 549 14.09 36.84 -10.85
C ILE A 549 12.58 36.97 -11.06
N TYR A 550 12.10 36.62 -12.25
CA TYR A 550 10.69 36.66 -12.61
C TYR A 550 10.34 35.48 -13.51
N ALA A 551 9.09 35.05 -13.45
CA ALA A 551 8.53 34.09 -14.38
C ALA A 551 7.82 34.86 -15.49
N ASP A 552 8.43 34.89 -16.67
CA ASP A 552 7.85 35.47 -17.90
C ASP A 552 6.65 34.64 -18.37
N TRP A 553 5.49 34.79 -17.71
CA TRP A 553 4.37 33.87 -17.96
C TRP A 553 3.70 34.13 -19.30
N ASN A 554 3.74 35.37 -19.78
CA ASN A 554 3.14 35.78 -21.05
C ASN A 554 4.08 35.57 -22.26
N LEU A 555 5.34 35.21 -22.01
CA LEU A 555 6.35 34.86 -22.99
C LEU A 555 6.77 36.04 -23.88
N ASP A 556 6.75 37.26 -23.35
CA ASP A 556 7.15 38.48 -24.06
C ASP A 556 8.64 38.85 -23.88
N GLY A 557 9.36 38.09 -23.04
CA GLY A 557 10.78 38.26 -22.74
C GLY A 557 11.09 39.40 -21.77
N GLN A 558 10.10 40.03 -21.14
CA GLN A 558 10.26 41.19 -20.27
C GLN A 558 9.49 41.03 -18.97
N LEU A 559 10.04 41.56 -17.88
CA LEU A 559 9.31 41.64 -16.61
C LEU A 559 8.13 42.61 -16.78
N ASN A 560 6.91 42.09 -16.64
CA ASN A 560 5.71 42.89 -16.50
C ASN A 560 5.65 43.54 -15.11
N GLN A 561 5.76 44.88 -15.09
CA GLN A 561 5.64 45.69 -13.87
C GLN A 561 4.21 45.74 -13.32
N LEU A 562 3.21 45.48 -14.18
CA LEU A 562 1.80 45.43 -13.82
C LEU A 562 1.32 43.98 -13.82
N ARG A 563 0.36 43.70 -12.96
CA ARG A 563 -0.29 42.39 -12.89
C ARG A 563 -1.29 42.22 -14.03
N TYR A 564 -1.47 40.99 -14.48
CA TYR A 564 -2.36 40.67 -15.60
C TYR A 564 -3.03 39.31 -15.42
N ALA A 565 -4.06 39.07 -16.24
CA ALA A 565 -4.82 37.83 -16.21
C ALA A 565 -4.25 36.84 -17.23
N LEU A 566 -3.89 35.63 -16.78
CA LEU A 566 -3.43 34.53 -17.63
C LEU A 566 -3.82 33.21 -16.96
N ASP A 567 -4.33 32.28 -17.76
CA ASP A 567 -4.62 30.90 -17.35
C ASP A 567 -3.31 30.11 -17.47
N LEU A 568 -2.69 29.78 -16.34
CA LEU A 568 -1.39 29.11 -16.26
C LEU A 568 -1.54 27.61 -16.51
N ASN A 569 -2.52 26.99 -15.86
CA ASN A 569 -2.72 25.53 -15.92
C ASN A 569 -3.47 25.07 -17.19
N ASN A 570 -3.96 26.02 -18.01
CA ASN A 570 -4.66 25.80 -19.27
C ASN A 570 -6.00 25.05 -19.12
N ASP A 571 -6.68 25.21 -17.98
CA ASP A 571 -7.97 24.57 -17.71
C ASP A 571 -9.19 25.32 -18.30
N GLY A 572 -8.96 26.51 -18.87
CA GLY A 572 -9.97 27.37 -19.47
C GLY A 572 -10.58 28.39 -18.50
N ASN A 573 -10.24 28.32 -17.21
CA ASN A 573 -10.66 29.25 -16.16
C ASN A 573 -9.46 30.06 -15.65
N LYS A 574 -9.74 31.09 -14.87
CA LYS A 574 -8.70 31.87 -14.18
C LYS A 574 -9.07 31.91 -12.71
N THR A 575 -8.40 31.09 -11.92
CA THR A 575 -8.73 30.86 -10.52
C THR A 575 -7.53 31.17 -9.63
N PHE A 576 -7.63 30.84 -8.35
CA PHE A 576 -6.46 30.77 -7.49
C PHE A 576 -5.88 29.36 -7.64
N LEU A 577 -4.61 29.27 -8.01
CA LEU A 577 -3.86 28.04 -7.89
C LEU A 577 -3.20 28.03 -6.51
N CYS A 578 -3.46 27.00 -5.73
CA CYS A 578 -2.94 26.86 -4.36
C CYS A 578 -1.88 25.75 -4.33
N ASP A 579 -0.86 25.96 -3.50
CA ASP A 579 0.04 24.89 -3.09
C ASP A 579 -0.61 24.02 -2.00
N TYR A 580 -0.04 22.85 -1.73
CA TYR A 580 -0.50 21.93 -0.68
C TYR A 580 0.70 21.32 0.03
N ASN A 581 0.62 21.18 1.36
CA ASN A 581 1.68 20.53 2.13
C ASN A 581 1.48 19.00 2.09
N ASP A 582 2.00 18.38 1.03
CA ASP A 582 1.94 16.93 0.83
C ASP A 582 2.58 16.17 2.00
N TRP A 583 3.81 16.55 2.35
CA TRP A 583 4.60 15.87 3.39
C TRP A 583 3.89 15.87 4.74
N GLY A 584 3.19 16.95 5.08
CA GLY A 584 2.43 17.07 6.31
C GLY A 584 1.10 16.28 6.34
N ASN A 585 0.66 15.74 5.20
CA ASN A 585 -0.65 15.11 5.05
C ASN A 585 -0.60 13.67 4.50
N LEU A 586 0.58 13.05 4.46
CA LEU A 586 0.72 11.64 4.08
C LEU A 586 -0.01 10.71 5.07
N THR A 587 -0.66 9.68 4.54
CA THR A 587 -1.28 8.59 5.30
C THR A 587 -0.44 7.32 5.13
N LEU A 588 0.36 6.98 6.15
CA LEU A 588 1.29 5.85 6.09
C LEU A 588 0.60 4.50 6.35
N ALA A 589 -0.17 4.40 7.44
CA ALA A 589 -0.83 3.16 7.84
C ALA A 589 -2.16 2.87 7.10
N PHE A 590 -2.10 2.53 5.80
CA PHE A 590 -3.30 2.27 4.97
C PHE A 590 -4.24 1.20 5.56
N ALA A 591 -3.68 0.16 6.22
CA ALA A 591 -4.43 -0.97 6.76
C ALA A 591 -5.25 -0.63 8.03
N ARG A 592 -5.05 0.56 8.61
CA ARG A 592 -5.58 0.94 9.93
C ARG A 592 -6.57 2.09 9.93
N VAL A 593 -6.81 2.72 8.78
CA VAL A 593 -7.73 3.86 8.67
C VAL A 593 -9.01 3.47 7.95
N ALA A 594 -10.14 3.55 8.67
CA ALA A 594 -11.47 3.55 8.04
C ALA A 594 -11.86 4.93 7.48
N LYS A 595 -11.12 5.97 7.91
CA LYS A 595 -11.23 7.37 7.51
C LYS A 595 -9.81 7.93 7.57
N GLY A 596 -9.26 8.32 6.43
CA GLY A 596 -7.98 9.03 6.38
C GLY A 596 -8.00 10.17 7.40
N ASN A 597 -6.94 10.30 8.17
CA ASN A 597 -6.73 11.44 9.05
C ASN A 597 -6.32 12.67 8.22
N SER A 598 -7.15 13.04 7.23
CA SER A 598 -6.97 14.29 6.51
C SER A 598 -7.32 15.42 7.46
N GLY A 599 -6.37 16.33 7.67
CA GLY A 599 -6.61 17.62 8.29
C GLY A 599 -7.85 18.31 7.72
N ALA A 600 -8.35 19.29 8.45
CA ALA A 600 -9.61 19.98 8.19
C ALA A 600 -9.65 20.69 6.81
N SER A 601 -9.84 19.97 5.71
CA SER A 601 -10.14 20.53 4.39
C SER A 601 -10.70 19.54 3.34
N MET A 602 -11.04 18.28 3.67
CA MET A 602 -11.89 17.48 2.76
C MET A 602 -13.36 17.94 2.86
N LYS A 603 -13.64 19.17 2.42
CA LYS A 603 -15.01 19.64 2.18
C LYS A 603 -15.55 18.96 0.92
N GLY A 604 -16.09 17.77 1.13
CA GLY A 604 -17.11 17.18 0.27
C GLY A 604 -16.58 16.16 -0.75
N SER A 605 -17.01 14.91 -0.56
CA SER A 605 -17.27 13.90 -1.60
C SER A 605 -16.27 12.78 -1.91
N ILE A 606 -15.38 12.38 -0.99
CA ILE A 606 -14.75 11.05 -1.08
C ILE A 606 -14.93 10.29 0.24
N ASN A 607 -16.03 9.53 0.33
CA ASN A 607 -16.17 8.49 1.35
C ASN A 607 -15.24 7.33 0.95
N VAL A 608 -13.97 7.35 1.35
CA VAL A 608 -13.13 6.15 1.30
C VAL A 608 -13.74 5.16 2.30
N ALA A 609 -14.23 4.02 1.80
CA ALA A 609 -14.83 2.99 2.63
C ALA A 609 -13.76 2.37 3.54
N ALA A 610 -14.15 1.88 4.72
CA ALA A 610 -13.25 1.09 5.52
C ALA A 610 -12.64 -0.06 4.68
N VAL A 611 -11.34 -0.25 4.85
CA VAL A 611 -10.54 -1.18 4.06
C VAL A 611 -10.28 -2.43 4.88
N ASN A 612 -10.66 -3.61 4.38
CA ASN A 612 -10.24 -4.86 5.01
C ASN A 612 -8.89 -5.25 4.39
N PRO A 613 -7.75 -5.01 5.05
CA PRO A 613 -6.43 -5.16 4.43
C PRO A 613 -6.11 -6.61 4.01
N ILE A 614 -6.88 -7.58 4.49
CA ILE A 614 -6.65 -9.01 4.19
C ILE A 614 -7.56 -9.50 3.07
N LEU A 615 -8.84 -9.11 3.10
CA LEU A 615 -9.87 -9.69 2.21
C LEU A 615 -10.20 -8.81 1.02
N ASN A 616 -10.27 -7.50 1.24
CA ASN A 616 -10.62 -6.53 0.22
C ASN A 616 -10.00 -5.18 0.58
N ASP A 617 -8.76 -5.05 0.12
CA ASP A 617 -7.95 -3.85 0.21
C ASP A 617 -8.17 -2.85 -0.93
N LYS A 618 -8.98 -3.23 -1.94
CA LYS A 618 -9.19 -2.45 -3.15
C LYS A 618 -9.75 -1.06 -2.86
N GLN A 619 -9.10 -0.04 -3.39
CA GLN A 619 -9.56 1.35 -3.34
C GLN A 619 -9.99 1.88 -4.70
N ARG A 620 -10.56 3.09 -4.68
CA ARG A 620 -10.73 3.88 -5.90
C ARG A 620 -9.35 4.23 -6.44
N TRP A 621 -9.20 4.19 -7.75
CA TRP A 621 -7.96 4.58 -8.45
C TRP A 621 -7.90 6.07 -8.81
N SER A 622 -6.69 6.56 -9.00
CA SER A 622 -6.42 7.88 -9.57
C SER A 622 -6.84 7.93 -11.05
N VAL A 623 -7.03 9.13 -11.60
CA VAL A 623 -7.36 9.31 -13.01
C VAL A 623 -6.14 9.86 -13.73
N GLU A 624 -5.36 8.97 -14.32
CA GLU A 624 -4.13 9.35 -15.03
C GLU A 624 -4.38 9.83 -16.47
N LYS A 625 -3.43 10.60 -17.02
CA LYS A 625 -3.42 11.02 -18.43
C LYS A 625 -2.18 10.56 -19.15
N ALA A 626 -2.36 9.93 -20.31
CA ALA A 626 -1.24 9.46 -21.11
C ALA A 626 -0.39 10.66 -21.58
N PRO A 627 0.94 10.50 -21.67
CA PRO A 627 1.79 11.53 -22.24
C PRO A 627 1.39 11.88 -23.68
N SER A 628 1.71 13.09 -24.12
CA SER A 628 1.40 13.52 -25.48
C SER A 628 2.23 12.75 -26.51
N ALA A 629 1.72 12.62 -27.74
CA ALA A 629 2.47 12.03 -28.84
C ALA A 629 3.78 12.79 -29.12
N SER A 630 3.78 14.13 -28.94
CA SER A 630 4.97 14.96 -29.10
C SER A 630 6.03 14.66 -28.04
N PHE A 631 5.62 14.45 -26.79
CA PHE A 631 6.50 14.01 -25.71
C PHE A 631 7.09 12.63 -26.01
N MET A 632 6.27 11.65 -26.39
CA MET A 632 6.78 10.31 -26.71
C MET A 632 7.74 10.34 -27.90
N SER A 633 7.45 11.18 -28.90
CA SER A 633 8.38 11.40 -30.00
C SER A 633 9.69 12.05 -29.54
N ALA A 634 9.67 12.89 -28.50
CA ALA A 634 10.88 13.46 -27.89
C ALA A 634 11.71 12.37 -27.21
N VAL A 635 11.08 11.53 -26.39
CA VAL A 635 11.74 10.39 -25.73
C VAL A 635 12.42 9.51 -26.77
N HIS A 636 11.71 9.17 -27.85
CA HIS A 636 12.27 8.36 -28.94
C HIS A 636 13.41 9.01 -29.71
N ARG A 637 13.56 10.35 -29.68
CA ARG A 637 14.64 11.11 -30.34
C ARG A 637 15.85 11.37 -29.41
N VAL A 638 15.71 11.14 -28.11
CA VAL A 638 16.88 11.10 -27.20
C VAL A 638 17.76 9.91 -27.58
N HIS A 639 17.16 8.87 -28.17
CA HIS A 639 17.78 7.70 -28.80
C HIS A 639 18.15 8.00 -30.26
#